data_AF-A0A835VVN5-F1
#
_entry.id   AF-A0A835VVN5-F1
#
_cell.length_a   1.000
_cell.length_b   1.000
_cell.length_c   1.000
_cell.angle_alpha   90.00
_cell.angle_beta   90.00
_cell.angle_gamma   90.00
#
_symmetry.space_group_name_H-M   'P 1'
#
loop_
_entity.id
_entity.type
_entity.pdbx_description
1 polymer ?
#
loop_
_entity_poly.entity_id
_entity_poly.type
_entity_poly.pdbx_seq_one_letter_code
_entity_poly.pdbx_strand_id
1 'polypeptide(L)'
;MEEIVRYWQKMYGKWPKDVYEKHLTDYRTHVARSGREFGIPRNDQEFLDLYYYLRNRTEVPHAAGWTPERERCAPGCYLHGTCNQELGRCDCPRGRQGPDCSEPLATSCREYCQHDGQCHRVIREWCINECNNRGSCVGGFCHCWPGFFGTDCSLSVDYDGKDPGSRGPNTTVLLSGLGYRPNSRGPKVYVYEFPPQYHVWSLLWLDRPLNIIMWERLMSLGLRTADPEEADYFFLPGCGRGCNKWDHKFKYIMEHYAKYWNRRNGRDHLMTHAGDWGRCEKAWGPDSVPFIANLTMLNHWGITVDRSQETEHDLFKACHLPDQDIQVPVLCGDLYPQFEYNVWHPKRRTHPVNKTVLASVAGSICGWNSAEEPPCKNKYYSFGVRAALWTTLRDKPGFHIAKRVPVLGQSMAESEFCFAPTGAGHGKRQVVSVTLGCMPVIISDHVAQPFEPFLDWNDFGVWIAEADLPDVETILRGFTPQQKAVKMEKLHCAARHVAYTSVFGGLFDGDTGEFDAIATIVNILRARLRHPGVPDHELMKVDQDFADFMACKPRSLDSSGSASGTTAPPAPPLPNAAVNARYKGSVDDKAFPHRTVTTAAWIKAVSGGADMAVSEQAQPASAAAGRPGPLCTFNGHWVAYASFETLGEPSAELGNAQRGQGQCMPKNANRPGNFPPGGSITCPPIGPITKCAVLV
;
A
#
# COMPACT_ATOMS: atom_id res chain seq x y z
N MET A 1 -24.30 -13.62 -11.03
CA MET A 1 -25.62 -13.70 -10.34
C MET A 1 -25.70 -12.80 -9.11
N GLU A 2 -24.80 -12.89 -8.12
CA GLU A 2 -24.84 -11.98 -6.96
C GLU A 2 -24.80 -10.49 -7.32
N GLU A 3 -24.00 -10.07 -8.31
CA GLU A 3 -24.00 -8.67 -8.77
C GLU A 3 -25.30 -8.27 -9.46
N ILE A 4 -25.88 -9.16 -10.26
CA ILE A 4 -27.22 -8.95 -10.86
C ILE A 4 -28.28 -8.86 -9.75
N VAL A 5 -28.19 -9.70 -8.72
CA VAL A 5 -29.08 -9.67 -7.56
C VAL A 5 -28.86 -8.40 -6.72
N ARG A 6 -27.61 -7.97 -6.50
CA ARG A 6 -27.29 -6.70 -5.82
C ARG A 6 -27.79 -5.51 -6.63
N TYR A 7 -27.60 -5.53 -7.95
CA TYR A 7 -28.16 -4.55 -8.87
C TYR A 7 -29.68 -4.47 -8.69
N TRP A 8 -30.38 -5.60 -8.77
CA TRP A 8 -31.82 -5.68 -8.55
C TRP A 8 -32.25 -5.18 -7.16
N GLN A 9 -31.54 -5.58 -6.10
CA GLN A 9 -31.82 -5.16 -4.72
C GLN A 9 -31.60 -3.65 -4.52
N LYS A 10 -30.53 -3.08 -5.10
CA LYS A 10 -30.19 -1.67 -4.98
C LYS A 10 -31.19 -0.78 -5.72
N MET A 11 -31.65 -1.22 -6.88
CA MET A 11 -32.53 -0.43 -7.72
C MET A 11 -33.95 -0.29 -7.19
N TYR A 12 -34.44 -1.29 -6.46
CA TYR A 12 -35.88 -1.39 -6.20
C TYR A 12 -36.26 -1.87 -4.81
N GLY A 13 -35.29 -2.14 -3.93
CA GLY A 13 -35.56 -2.90 -2.72
C GLY A 13 -36.05 -4.32 -3.07
N LYS A 14 -36.56 -5.07 -2.08
CA LYS A 14 -37.11 -6.41 -2.34
C LYS A 14 -38.33 -6.29 -3.29
N TRP A 15 -38.24 -6.87 -4.48
CA TRP A 15 -39.35 -6.88 -5.44
C TRP A 15 -40.55 -7.70 -4.95
N PRO A 16 -41.77 -7.27 -5.31
CA PRO A 16 -42.91 -8.17 -5.44
C PRO A 16 -42.58 -9.31 -6.44
N LYS A 17 -42.91 -10.54 -6.07
CA LYS A 17 -42.51 -11.77 -6.78
C LYS A 17 -42.96 -11.83 -8.25
N ASP A 18 -44.13 -11.26 -8.54
CA ASP A 18 -44.79 -11.23 -9.85
C ASP A 18 -44.04 -10.38 -10.89
N VAL A 19 -43.52 -9.21 -10.49
CA VAL A 19 -42.72 -8.36 -11.38
C VAL A 19 -41.43 -9.11 -11.73
N TYR A 20 -40.83 -9.83 -10.77
CA TYR A 20 -39.57 -10.56 -10.96
C TYR A 20 -39.76 -11.70 -11.96
N GLU A 21 -40.83 -12.47 -11.81
CA GLU A 21 -41.17 -13.58 -12.72
C GLU A 21 -41.44 -13.09 -14.16
N LYS A 22 -42.03 -11.90 -14.33
CA LYS A 22 -42.24 -11.28 -15.65
C LYS A 22 -40.92 -10.97 -16.35
N HIS A 23 -40.00 -10.23 -15.72
CA HIS A 23 -38.72 -9.87 -16.34
C HIS A 23 -37.84 -11.10 -16.63
N LEU A 24 -37.89 -12.11 -15.75
CA LEU A 24 -37.19 -13.38 -15.98
C LEU A 24 -37.76 -14.12 -17.21
N THR A 25 -39.07 -14.08 -17.40
CA THR A 25 -39.77 -14.67 -18.56
C THR A 25 -39.42 -13.94 -19.85
N ASP A 26 -39.41 -12.61 -19.84
CA ASP A 26 -39.01 -11.82 -21.02
C ASP A 26 -37.56 -12.10 -21.43
N TYR A 27 -36.65 -12.22 -20.44
CA TYR A 27 -35.26 -12.59 -20.72
C TYR A 27 -35.15 -14.03 -21.26
N ARG A 28 -35.92 -15.00 -20.74
CA ARG A 28 -36.00 -16.37 -21.30
C ARG A 28 -36.33 -16.34 -22.79
N THR A 29 -37.36 -15.59 -23.16
CA THR A 29 -37.79 -15.45 -24.56
C THR A 29 -36.71 -14.77 -25.41
N HIS A 30 -36.03 -13.74 -24.89
CA HIS A 30 -34.92 -13.09 -25.59
C HIS A 30 -33.74 -14.04 -25.84
N VAL A 31 -33.32 -14.81 -24.83
CA VAL A 31 -32.23 -15.79 -24.93
C VAL A 31 -32.58 -16.90 -25.94
N ALA A 32 -33.80 -17.42 -25.89
CA ALA A 32 -34.28 -18.42 -26.85
C ALA A 32 -34.27 -17.90 -28.30
N ARG A 33 -34.65 -16.64 -28.53
CA ARG A 33 -34.59 -15.99 -29.86
C ARG A 33 -33.17 -15.84 -30.40
N SER A 34 -32.17 -15.76 -29.51
CA SER A 34 -30.75 -15.71 -29.88
C SER A 34 -30.14 -17.11 -30.15
N GLY A 35 -30.93 -18.18 -30.14
CA GLY A 35 -30.45 -19.56 -30.32
C GLY A 35 -29.65 -20.10 -29.12
N ARG A 36 -29.74 -19.43 -27.96
CA ARG A 36 -29.07 -19.84 -26.71
C ARG A 36 -30.07 -20.53 -25.79
N GLU A 37 -29.59 -21.48 -24.99
CA GLU A 37 -30.38 -22.07 -23.90
C GLU A 37 -30.48 -21.11 -22.72
N PHE A 38 -31.67 -21.02 -22.10
CA PHE A 38 -31.84 -20.25 -20.89
C PHE A 38 -31.20 -20.95 -19.69
N GLY A 39 -30.30 -20.26 -18.99
CA GLY A 39 -29.62 -20.78 -17.81
C GLY A 39 -28.87 -19.70 -17.04
N ILE A 40 -28.18 -20.11 -15.97
CA ILE A 40 -27.22 -19.26 -15.26
C ILE A 40 -26.13 -18.86 -16.27
N PRO A 41 -25.74 -17.56 -16.36
CA PRO A 41 -24.64 -17.15 -17.23
C PRO A 41 -23.40 -18.04 -16.99
N ARG A 42 -22.94 -18.69 -18.04
CA ARG A 42 -21.85 -19.68 -18.00
C ARG A 42 -20.48 -19.02 -18.13
N ASN A 43 -20.46 -17.81 -18.66
CA ASN A 43 -19.28 -16.97 -18.77
C ASN A 43 -19.68 -15.51 -18.55
N ASP A 44 -18.65 -14.68 -18.46
CA ASP A 44 -18.82 -13.29 -18.08
C ASP A 44 -19.42 -12.43 -19.21
N GLN A 45 -19.29 -12.86 -20.49
CA GLN A 45 -20.00 -12.22 -21.60
C GLN A 45 -21.51 -12.43 -21.49
N GLU A 46 -21.96 -13.67 -21.23
CA GLU A 46 -23.38 -13.97 -20.97
C GLU A 46 -23.91 -13.20 -19.74
N PHE A 47 -23.05 -12.96 -18.74
CA PHE A 47 -23.41 -12.15 -17.56
C PHE A 47 -23.61 -10.68 -17.94
N LEU A 48 -22.67 -10.09 -18.69
CA LEU A 48 -22.77 -8.70 -19.16
C LEU A 48 -24.01 -8.52 -20.03
N ASP A 49 -24.27 -9.43 -20.98
CA ASP A 49 -25.46 -9.39 -21.83
C ASP A 49 -26.75 -9.31 -21.00
N LEU A 50 -26.89 -10.18 -19.98
CA LEU A 50 -28.02 -10.17 -19.06
C LEU A 50 -28.09 -8.85 -18.28
N TYR A 51 -26.98 -8.40 -17.71
CA TYR A 51 -26.90 -7.16 -16.94
C TYR A 51 -27.40 -5.96 -17.76
N TYR A 52 -26.89 -5.75 -18.98
CA TYR A 52 -27.32 -4.64 -19.82
C TYR A 52 -28.74 -4.79 -20.35
N TYR A 53 -29.19 -6.02 -20.63
CA TYR A 53 -30.58 -6.30 -21.00
C TYR A 53 -31.56 -5.82 -19.91
N LEU A 54 -31.23 -6.08 -18.64
CA LEU A 54 -32.04 -5.69 -17.49
C LEU A 54 -31.97 -4.20 -17.26
N ARG A 55 -30.77 -3.62 -17.30
CA ARG A 55 -30.57 -2.18 -17.09
C ARG A 55 -31.37 -1.33 -18.06
N ASN A 56 -31.42 -1.70 -19.33
CA ASN A 56 -32.22 -0.98 -20.34
C ASN A 56 -33.75 -1.02 -20.08
N ARG A 57 -34.23 -1.89 -19.18
CA ARG A 57 -35.65 -2.01 -18.82
C ARG A 57 -35.93 -1.53 -17.40
N THR A 58 -34.94 -0.93 -16.76
CA THR A 58 -35.00 -0.49 -15.38
C THR A 58 -34.87 1.01 -15.33
N GLU A 59 -35.87 1.68 -14.77
CA GLU A 59 -35.73 3.09 -14.40
C GLU A 59 -34.68 3.22 -13.32
N VAL A 60 -33.73 4.15 -13.53
CA VAL A 60 -32.62 4.39 -12.60
C VAL A 60 -32.68 5.81 -12.03
N PRO A 61 -32.23 6.03 -10.77
CA PRO A 61 -32.00 7.38 -10.25
C PRO A 61 -31.08 8.17 -11.18
N HIS A 62 -31.15 9.50 -11.15
CA HIS A 62 -30.27 10.35 -11.93
C HIS A 62 -29.87 11.58 -11.12
N ALA A 63 -28.82 12.28 -11.56
CA ALA A 63 -28.40 13.52 -10.93
C ALA A 63 -29.50 14.59 -11.04
N ALA A 64 -29.58 15.48 -10.04
CA ALA A 64 -30.55 16.56 -10.05
C ALA A 64 -30.36 17.45 -11.30
N GLY A 65 -31.46 17.78 -11.98
CA GLY A 65 -31.44 18.59 -13.19
C GLY A 65 -30.94 17.88 -14.46
N TRP A 66 -30.59 16.60 -14.39
CA TRP A 66 -30.24 15.80 -15.56
C TRP A 66 -31.48 15.46 -16.40
N THR A 67 -31.35 15.56 -17.71
CA THR A 67 -32.32 15.07 -18.70
C THR A 67 -31.56 14.46 -19.89
N PRO A 68 -32.16 13.56 -20.68
CA PRO A 68 -31.53 13.00 -21.87
C PRO A 68 -31.00 14.07 -22.84
N GLU A 69 -31.71 15.19 -22.98
CA GLU A 69 -31.34 16.31 -23.86
C GLU A 69 -30.15 17.12 -23.35
N ARG A 70 -29.79 16.97 -22.07
CA ARG A 70 -28.67 17.65 -21.41
C ARG A 70 -27.40 16.79 -21.32
N GLU A 71 -27.48 15.54 -21.78
CA GLU A 71 -26.33 14.65 -21.82
C GLU A 71 -25.34 15.08 -22.92
N ARG A 72 -24.05 15.13 -22.57
CA ARG A 72 -23.00 15.58 -23.52
C ARG A 72 -22.36 14.45 -24.33
N CYS A 73 -22.67 13.18 -24.00
CA CYS A 73 -22.12 12.01 -24.67
C CYS A 73 -23.07 11.50 -25.77
N ALA A 74 -22.61 10.51 -26.54
CA ALA A 74 -23.44 9.86 -27.54
C ALA A 74 -24.73 9.28 -26.91
N PRO A 75 -25.88 9.34 -27.62
CA PRO A 75 -27.13 8.75 -27.15
C PRO A 75 -26.94 7.27 -26.79
N GLY A 76 -27.49 6.86 -25.64
CA GLY A 76 -27.37 5.49 -25.16
C GLY A 76 -26.10 5.20 -24.36
N CYS A 77 -25.17 6.16 -24.21
CA CYS A 77 -23.97 5.97 -23.40
C CYS A 77 -24.27 5.46 -21.99
N TYR A 78 -25.20 6.10 -21.25
CA TYR A 78 -25.56 5.72 -19.88
C TYR A 78 -26.14 4.29 -19.72
N LEU A 79 -26.53 3.66 -20.85
CA LEU A 79 -27.03 2.29 -20.86
C LEU A 79 -25.90 1.27 -20.79
N HIS A 80 -24.76 1.56 -21.44
CA HIS A 80 -23.66 0.62 -21.61
C HIS A 80 -22.36 1.06 -20.95
N GLY A 81 -22.21 2.34 -20.62
CA GLY A 81 -21.06 2.93 -19.96
C GLY A 81 -21.43 4.13 -19.11
N THR A 82 -20.41 4.91 -18.72
CA THR A 82 -20.58 6.11 -17.91
C THR A 82 -20.29 7.33 -18.76
N CYS A 83 -21.25 8.25 -18.91
CA CYS A 83 -20.97 9.50 -19.62
C CYS A 83 -20.13 10.43 -18.75
N ASN A 84 -18.87 10.66 -19.12
CA ASN A 84 -18.08 11.73 -18.54
C ASN A 84 -18.60 13.08 -19.07
N GLN A 85 -19.48 13.72 -18.29
CA GLN A 85 -20.16 14.94 -18.69
C GLN A 85 -19.21 16.14 -18.85
N GLU A 86 -18.05 16.12 -18.19
CA GLU A 86 -17.05 17.16 -18.34
C GLU A 86 -16.38 17.11 -19.72
N LEU A 87 -16.04 15.91 -20.18
CA LEU A 87 -15.30 15.68 -21.42
C LEU A 87 -16.19 15.31 -22.63
N GLY A 88 -17.48 15.05 -22.41
CA GLY A 88 -18.37 14.53 -23.45
C GLY A 88 -17.98 13.14 -23.96
N ARG A 89 -17.23 12.37 -23.15
CA ARG A 89 -16.70 11.04 -23.51
C ARG A 89 -17.51 9.94 -22.84
N CYS A 90 -17.90 8.93 -23.60
CA CYS A 90 -18.47 7.71 -23.02
C CYS A 90 -17.34 6.79 -22.51
N ASP A 91 -17.27 6.61 -21.20
CA ASP A 91 -16.30 5.72 -20.56
C ASP A 91 -16.83 4.28 -20.58
N CYS A 92 -16.20 3.45 -21.42
CA CYS A 92 -16.64 2.08 -21.62
C CYS A 92 -16.12 1.14 -20.53
N PRO A 93 -16.98 0.23 -20.05
CA PRO A 93 -16.54 -0.89 -19.23
C PRO A 93 -15.74 -1.89 -20.06
N ARG A 94 -15.01 -2.76 -19.36
CA ARG A 94 -14.18 -3.78 -20.00
C ARG A 94 -15.01 -4.68 -20.92
N GLY A 95 -14.48 -4.98 -22.10
CA GLY A 95 -15.15 -5.81 -23.10
C GLY A 95 -16.17 -5.06 -23.96
N ARG A 96 -16.30 -3.74 -23.78
CA ARG A 96 -17.14 -2.88 -24.63
C ARG A 96 -16.35 -1.73 -25.24
N GLN A 97 -16.82 -1.23 -26.38
CA GLN A 97 -16.21 -0.15 -27.14
C GLN A 97 -17.26 0.65 -27.92
N GLY A 98 -16.79 1.64 -28.68
CA GLY A 98 -17.64 2.48 -29.53
C GLY A 98 -18.06 3.77 -28.83
N PRO A 99 -18.76 4.67 -29.56
CA PRO A 99 -19.11 6.00 -29.06
C PRO A 99 -20.08 5.99 -27.87
N ASP A 100 -20.92 4.95 -27.75
CA ASP A 100 -21.91 4.75 -26.69
C ASP A 100 -21.69 3.46 -25.88
N CYS A 101 -20.57 2.77 -26.10
CA CYS A 101 -20.23 1.49 -25.49
C CYS A 101 -21.17 0.32 -25.82
N SER A 102 -22.03 0.42 -26.84
CA SER A 102 -22.95 -0.66 -27.21
C SER A 102 -22.25 -1.86 -27.86
N GLU A 103 -21.10 -1.64 -28.50
CA GLU A 103 -20.36 -2.66 -29.24
C GLU A 103 -19.48 -3.54 -28.34
N PRO A 104 -19.42 -4.85 -28.58
CA PRO A 104 -18.38 -5.71 -28.00
C PRO A 104 -16.98 -5.30 -28.48
N LEU A 105 -16.00 -5.29 -27.58
CA LEU A 105 -14.59 -5.04 -27.91
C LEU A 105 -14.05 -6.15 -28.84
N ALA A 106 -13.70 -5.81 -30.07
CA ALA A 106 -13.40 -6.77 -31.14
C ALA A 106 -11.93 -7.23 -31.25
N THR A 107 -10.98 -6.52 -30.62
CA THR A 107 -9.52 -6.67 -30.82
C THR A 107 -8.79 -7.36 -29.65
N SER A 108 -7.52 -7.76 -29.90
CA SER A 108 -6.70 -8.53 -28.97
C SER A 108 -6.47 -7.82 -27.64
N CYS A 109 -7.13 -8.37 -26.64
CA CYS A 109 -7.09 -8.05 -25.23
C CYS A 109 -5.70 -7.80 -24.65
N ARG A 110 -4.65 -8.38 -25.22
CA ARG A 110 -3.24 -8.10 -24.91
C ARG A 110 -2.87 -6.64 -24.84
N GLU A 111 -3.49 -5.79 -25.65
CA GLU A 111 -3.16 -4.37 -25.65
C GLU A 111 -3.61 -3.71 -24.34
N TYR A 112 -4.69 -4.18 -23.71
CA TYR A 112 -5.31 -3.56 -22.54
C TYR A 112 -5.30 -4.39 -21.26
N CYS A 113 -4.99 -5.68 -21.39
CA CYS A 113 -4.99 -6.65 -20.32
C CYS A 113 -3.64 -7.38 -20.31
N GLN A 114 -3.15 -7.76 -19.13
CA GLN A 114 -1.92 -8.56 -19.03
C GLN A 114 -2.04 -9.93 -19.72
N HIS A 115 -3.25 -10.44 -19.97
CA HIS A 115 -3.51 -11.74 -20.59
C HIS A 115 -4.72 -11.72 -21.53
N ASP A 116 -4.57 -12.34 -22.71
CA ASP A 116 -5.60 -12.36 -23.78
C ASP A 116 -6.94 -12.99 -23.35
N GLY A 117 -6.92 -13.98 -22.45
CA GLY A 117 -8.12 -14.68 -21.98
C GLY A 117 -8.93 -13.94 -20.91
N GLN A 118 -8.56 -12.72 -20.53
CA GLN A 118 -9.20 -12.00 -19.40
C GLN A 118 -10.13 -10.86 -19.81
N CYS A 119 -10.24 -10.51 -21.10
CA CYS A 119 -11.07 -9.39 -21.56
C CYS A 119 -12.53 -9.45 -21.16
N HIS A 120 -13.12 -10.62 -21.35
CA HIS A 120 -14.51 -10.83 -21.02
C HIS A 120 -14.66 -11.10 -19.54
N ARG A 121 -13.56 -11.36 -18.80
CA ARG A 121 -13.65 -11.80 -17.42
C ARG A 121 -14.19 -10.66 -16.56
N VAL A 122 -15.39 -10.82 -16.01
CA VAL A 122 -15.93 -9.96 -14.97
C VAL A 122 -15.31 -10.46 -13.70
N ILE A 123 -14.20 -9.85 -13.35
CA ILE A 123 -13.57 -10.23 -12.10
C ILE A 123 -14.33 -9.49 -11.04
N ARG A 124 -14.84 -10.26 -10.06
CA ARG A 124 -15.59 -9.75 -8.92
C ARG A 124 -14.66 -8.86 -8.13
N GLU A 125 -14.63 -7.59 -8.50
CA GLU A 125 -13.60 -6.68 -8.06
C GLU A 125 -14.27 -5.40 -7.59
N TRP A 126 -14.01 -5.16 -6.32
CA TRP A 126 -14.15 -3.92 -5.61
C TRP A 126 -14.11 -2.68 -6.53
N CYS A 127 -15.20 -1.92 -6.52
CA CYS A 127 -15.23 -0.60 -7.10
C CYS A 127 -14.91 0.45 -6.04
N ILE A 128 -14.18 1.48 -6.45
CA ILE A 128 -13.73 2.52 -5.55
C ILE A 128 -14.92 3.22 -4.91
N ASN A 129 -14.87 3.39 -3.58
CA ASN A 129 -15.93 3.98 -2.77
C ASN A 129 -17.33 3.38 -3.03
N GLU A 130 -17.42 2.12 -3.48
CA GLU A 130 -18.68 1.46 -3.86
C GLU A 130 -19.55 2.29 -4.83
N CYS A 131 -18.89 3.01 -5.74
CA CYS A 131 -19.52 3.93 -6.68
C CYS A 131 -20.39 5.01 -5.98
N ASN A 132 -20.06 5.39 -4.74
CA ASN A 132 -20.78 6.36 -3.90
C ASN A 132 -22.30 6.12 -3.82
N ASN A 133 -22.73 4.86 -3.98
CA ASN A 133 -24.14 4.50 -4.15
C ASN A 133 -24.86 5.13 -5.37
N ARG A 134 -24.13 5.76 -6.28
CA ARG A 134 -24.59 6.45 -7.50
C ARG A 134 -24.29 5.69 -8.79
N GLY A 135 -24.06 4.39 -8.68
CA GLY A 135 -23.85 3.50 -9.80
C GLY A 135 -23.89 2.04 -9.41
N SER A 136 -23.68 1.17 -10.39
CA SER A 136 -23.48 -0.25 -10.18
C SER A 136 -22.01 -0.60 -10.36
N CYS A 137 -21.47 -1.40 -9.45
CA CYS A 137 -20.16 -1.98 -9.66
C CYS A 137 -20.28 -3.16 -10.62
N VAL A 138 -19.58 -3.11 -11.75
CA VAL A 138 -19.57 -4.16 -12.76
C VAL A 138 -18.10 -4.42 -13.13
N GLY A 139 -17.53 -5.49 -12.59
CA GLY A 139 -16.16 -5.90 -12.92
C GLY A 139 -15.08 -4.85 -12.61
N GLY A 140 -15.12 -4.23 -11.42
CA GLY A 140 -14.18 -3.16 -11.02
C GLY A 140 -14.45 -1.78 -11.64
N PHE A 141 -15.45 -1.67 -12.53
CA PHE A 141 -15.88 -0.42 -13.14
C PHE A 141 -17.19 0.09 -12.51
N CYS A 142 -17.21 1.38 -12.17
CA CYS A 142 -18.43 2.05 -11.74
C CYS A 142 -19.28 2.49 -12.93
N HIS A 143 -20.35 1.74 -13.16
CA HIS A 143 -21.38 2.08 -14.14
C HIS A 143 -22.38 3.05 -13.49
N CYS A 144 -22.09 4.34 -13.59
CA CYS A 144 -22.81 5.40 -12.91
C CYS A 144 -24.24 5.56 -13.40
N TRP A 145 -25.11 6.09 -12.56
CA TRP A 145 -26.44 6.50 -13.00
C TRP A 145 -26.37 7.78 -13.82
N PRO A 146 -27.39 8.07 -14.67
CA PRO A 146 -27.37 9.23 -15.54
C PRO A 146 -27.10 10.54 -14.80
N GLY A 147 -26.24 11.37 -15.38
CA GLY A 147 -25.78 12.63 -14.79
C GLY A 147 -24.70 12.51 -13.71
N PHE A 148 -24.43 11.31 -13.19
CA PHE A 148 -23.26 11.05 -12.34
C PHE A 148 -22.13 10.43 -13.17
N PHE A 149 -20.88 10.76 -12.81
CA PHE A 149 -19.71 10.27 -13.51
C PHE A 149 -18.45 10.31 -12.65
N GLY A 150 -17.32 10.00 -13.28
CA GLY A 150 -16.04 9.80 -12.62
C GLY A 150 -15.89 8.37 -12.12
N THR A 151 -14.66 8.02 -11.75
CA THR A 151 -14.32 6.61 -11.50
C THR A 151 -15.09 5.97 -10.32
N ASP A 152 -15.60 6.77 -9.39
CA ASP A 152 -16.43 6.33 -8.26
C ASP A 152 -17.85 6.94 -8.26
N CYS A 153 -18.31 7.50 -9.39
CA CYS A 153 -19.60 8.20 -9.53
C CYS A 153 -19.81 9.37 -8.56
N SER A 154 -18.74 9.97 -8.03
CA SER A 154 -18.85 11.13 -7.13
C SER A 154 -19.06 12.45 -7.86
N LEU A 155 -18.74 12.54 -9.16
CA LEU A 155 -18.92 13.78 -9.94
C LEU A 155 -20.31 13.86 -10.55
N SER A 156 -20.79 15.09 -10.72
CA SER A 156 -22.00 15.41 -11.49
C SER A 156 -21.92 16.85 -11.99
N VAL A 157 -22.76 17.20 -12.96
CA VAL A 157 -22.93 18.60 -13.39
C VAL A 157 -24.02 19.24 -12.53
N ASP A 158 -23.70 20.35 -11.90
CA ASP A 158 -24.70 21.23 -11.30
C ASP A 158 -25.25 22.15 -12.39
N TYR A 159 -26.41 21.78 -12.94
CA TYR A 159 -27.06 22.52 -14.02
C TYR A 159 -27.61 23.88 -13.59
N ASP A 160 -27.98 24.04 -12.32
CA ASP A 160 -28.66 25.24 -11.82
C ASP A 160 -27.72 26.22 -11.10
N GLY A 161 -26.50 25.79 -10.77
CA GLY A 161 -25.52 26.60 -10.06
C GLY A 161 -25.80 26.75 -8.56
N LYS A 162 -26.54 25.80 -7.96
CA LYS A 162 -27.04 25.87 -6.58
C LYS A 162 -26.31 24.95 -5.60
N ASP A 163 -25.50 24.01 -6.09
CA ASP A 163 -24.83 23.05 -5.23
C ASP A 163 -23.65 23.68 -4.47
N PRO A 164 -23.37 23.22 -3.24
CA PRO A 164 -22.13 23.58 -2.55
C PRO A 164 -20.89 23.23 -3.38
N GLY A 165 -20.00 24.20 -3.58
CA GLY A 165 -18.80 24.03 -4.43
C GLY A 165 -19.03 24.30 -5.92
N SER A 166 -20.26 24.65 -6.32
CA SER A 166 -20.57 25.09 -7.67
C SER A 166 -19.91 26.43 -7.99
N ARG A 167 -19.45 26.58 -9.24
CA ARG A 167 -18.89 27.83 -9.78
C ARG A 167 -19.88 28.56 -10.68
N GLY A 168 -21.13 28.13 -10.67
CA GLY A 168 -22.20 28.61 -11.53
C GLY A 168 -22.87 27.46 -12.30
N PRO A 169 -23.90 27.78 -13.09
CA PRO A 169 -24.62 26.79 -13.89
C PRO A 169 -23.70 25.98 -14.81
N ASN A 170 -24.00 24.70 -14.97
CA ASN A 170 -23.28 23.74 -15.82
C ASN A 170 -21.83 23.45 -15.40
N THR A 171 -21.50 23.58 -14.11
CA THR A 171 -20.16 23.27 -13.59
C THR A 171 -20.12 21.91 -12.91
N THR A 172 -18.97 21.23 -12.99
CA THR A 172 -18.78 19.95 -12.30
C THR A 172 -18.66 20.18 -10.79
N VAL A 173 -19.38 19.37 -10.01
CA VAL A 173 -19.38 19.38 -8.54
C VAL A 173 -19.16 17.99 -7.98
N LEU A 174 -18.72 17.92 -6.72
CA LEU A 174 -18.54 16.68 -5.98
C LEU A 174 -19.77 16.39 -5.13
N LEU A 175 -20.25 15.14 -5.20
CA LEU A 175 -21.27 14.59 -4.32
C LEU A 175 -22.53 15.48 -4.22
N SER A 176 -22.95 16.05 -5.36
CA SER A 176 -24.17 16.89 -5.52
C SER A 176 -25.36 16.39 -4.71
N GLY A 177 -26.05 17.28 -3.99
CA GLY A 177 -27.21 16.90 -3.18
C GLY A 177 -26.90 16.14 -1.87
N LEU A 178 -25.63 15.86 -1.53
CA LEU A 178 -25.24 15.29 -0.23
C LEU A 178 -24.70 16.33 0.75
N GLY A 179 -24.74 17.62 0.40
CA GLY A 179 -24.22 18.71 1.25
C GLY A 179 -22.72 18.59 1.52
N TYR A 180 -21.98 17.94 0.63
CA TYR A 180 -20.54 17.72 0.77
C TYR A 180 -19.78 19.05 0.86
N ARG A 181 -18.80 19.09 1.78
CA ARG A 181 -17.89 20.22 1.95
C ARG A 181 -16.46 19.70 1.93
N PRO A 182 -15.61 20.20 1.01
CA PRO A 182 -14.19 19.84 1.00
C PRO A 182 -13.52 20.18 2.32
N ASN A 183 -12.47 19.41 2.65
CA ASN A 183 -11.63 19.66 3.80
C ASN A 183 -10.75 20.90 3.53
N SER A 184 -11.11 22.03 4.13
CA SER A 184 -10.42 23.30 3.93
C SER A 184 -8.99 23.37 4.50
N ARG A 185 -8.57 22.37 5.30
CA ARG A 185 -7.24 22.34 5.94
C ARG A 185 -6.21 21.50 5.18
N GLY A 186 -6.67 20.67 4.24
CA GLY A 186 -5.81 19.84 3.42
C GLY A 186 -5.54 20.46 2.05
N PRO A 187 -4.52 19.97 1.33
CA PRO A 187 -4.32 20.34 -0.06
C PRO A 187 -5.51 19.92 -0.91
N LYS A 188 -5.89 20.75 -1.88
CA LYS A 188 -6.85 20.41 -2.92
C LYS A 188 -6.17 19.54 -3.97
N VAL A 189 -6.72 18.36 -4.23
CA VAL A 189 -6.16 17.38 -5.16
C VAL A 189 -7.14 17.14 -6.30
N TYR A 190 -6.74 17.48 -7.52
CA TYR A 190 -7.50 17.07 -8.70
C TYR A 190 -7.08 15.66 -9.12
N VAL A 191 -8.06 14.76 -9.26
CA VAL A 191 -7.81 13.38 -9.69
C VAL A 191 -8.13 13.28 -11.18
N TYR A 192 -7.14 12.89 -11.99
CA TYR A 192 -7.36 12.74 -13.43
C TYR A 192 -8.40 11.66 -13.75
N GLU A 193 -9.44 12.04 -14.48
CA GLU A 193 -10.43 11.11 -15.04
C GLU A 193 -9.95 10.52 -16.37
N PHE A 194 -9.00 9.59 -16.23
CA PHE A 194 -8.49 8.80 -17.36
C PHE A 194 -9.59 7.91 -17.97
N PRO A 195 -9.47 7.57 -19.26
CA PRO A 195 -10.22 6.47 -19.83
C PRO A 195 -10.03 5.16 -19.02
N PRO A 196 -11.09 4.39 -18.77
CA PRO A 196 -11.08 3.20 -17.90
C PRO A 196 -9.94 2.20 -18.14
N GLN A 197 -9.55 2.05 -19.41
CA GLN A 197 -8.50 1.13 -19.84
C GLN A 197 -7.08 1.48 -19.36
N TYR A 198 -6.87 2.67 -18.78
CA TYR A 198 -5.57 3.09 -18.27
C TYR A 198 -5.41 2.85 -16.76
N HIS A 199 -6.50 2.75 -16.00
CA HIS A 199 -6.45 2.70 -14.54
C HIS A 199 -7.34 1.62 -13.92
N VAL A 200 -8.54 1.35 -14.42
CA VAL A 200 -9.48 0.38 -13.79
C VAL A 200 -9.46 -1.02 -14.42
N TRP A 201 -9.09 -1.19 -15.70
CA TRP A 201 -9.13 -2.53 -16.33
C TRP A 201 -8.00 -3.48 -15.90
N SER A 202 -7.03 -3.00 -15.11
CA SER A 202 -5.85 -3.76 -14.67
C SER A 202 -5.75 -3.92 -13.15
N LEU A 203 -6.83 -3.69 -12.40
CA LEU A 203 -6.86 -3.84 -10.93
C LEU A 203 -6.81 -5.32 -10.46
N LEU A 204 -6.83 -6.25 -11.41
CA LEU A 204 -6.73 -7.69 -11.25
C LEU A 204 -5.48 -8.23 -10.56
N TRP A 205 -4.37 -7.53 -10.76
CA TRP A 205 -3.03 -8.01 -10.41
C TRP A 205 -2.33 -6.97 -9.56
N LEU A 206 -2.98 -6.60 -8.46
CA LEU A 206 -2.35 -5.79 -7.44
C LEU A 206 -1.41 -6.68 -6.65
N ASP A 207 -0.17 -6.85 -7.15
CA ASP A 207 0.94 -7.33 -6.33
C ASP A 207 1.01 -6.53 -5.00
N ARG A 208 0.59 -5.25 -5.03
CA ARG A 208 0.41 -4.35 -3.88
C ARG A 208 -0.70 -3.31 -4.11
N PRO A 209 -1.63 -3.09 -3.14
CA PRO A 209 -2.80 -2.24 -3.36
C PRO A 209 -2.62 -0.78 -2.92
N LEU A 210 -1.38 -0.32 -2.64
CA LEU A 210 -1.12 1.06 -2.22
C LEU A 210 -1.76 2.09 -3.16
N ASN A 211 -1.66 1.87 -4.48
CA ASN A 211 -2.22 2.76 -5.48
C ASN A 211 -3.73 2.98 -5.30
N ILE A 212 -4.49 1.90 -5.05
CA ILE A 212 -5.95 2.02 -4.89
C ILE A 212 -6.30 2.61 -3.53
N ILE A 213 -5.58 2.24 -2.47
CA ILE A 213 -5.81 2.80 -1.14
C ILE A 213 -5.52 4.30 -1.13
N MET A 214 -4.40 4.73 -1.71
CA MET A 214 -4.10 6.17 -1.83
C MET A 214 -5.18 6.88 -2.63
N TRP A 215 -5.61 6.28 -3.75
CA TRP A 215 -6.65 6.86 -4.58
C TRP A 215 -7.98 7.00 -3.83
N GLU A 216 -8.46 5.94 -3.21
CA GLU A 216 -9.69 5.94 -2.42
C GLU A 216 -9.62 6.95 -1.28
N ARG A 217 -8.50 6.98 -0.53
CA ARG A 217 -8.33 7.84 0.64
C ARG A 217 -8.17 9.31 0.28
N LEU A 218 -7.46 9.64 -0.80
CA LEU A 218 -7.42 11.02 -1.31
C LEU A 218 -8.82 11.53 -1.64
N MET A 219 -9.68 10.68 -2.20
CA MET A 219 -11.07 11.04 -2.51
C MET A 219 -11.96 11.12 -1.27
N SER A 220 -11.78 10.21 -0.31
CA SER A 220 -12.62 10.12 0.88
C SER A 220 -12.28 11.14 1.98
N LEU A 221 -11.05 11.65 2.03
CA LEU A 221 -10.57 12.60 3.07
C LEU A 221 -11.02 14.05 2.86
N GLY A 222 -11.88 14.31 1.88
CA GLY A 222 -12.31 15.67 1.58
C GLY A 222 -11.30 16.49 0.77
N LEU A 223 -10.24 15.86 0.25
CA LEU A 223 -9.14 16.56 -0.43
C LEU A 223 -9.41 16.74 -1.92
N ARG A 224 -10.29 15.93 -2.50
CA ARG A 224 -10.61 16.00 -3.92
C ARG A 224 -11.25 17.34 -4.27
N THR A 225 -10.81 17.94 -5.37
CA THR A 225 -11.53 19.03 -6.04
C THR A 225 -12.07 18.58 -7.41
N ALA A 226 -13.22 19.13 -7.80
CA ALA A 226 -13.78 19.01 -9.15
C ALA A 226 -13.23 20.08 -10.12
N ASP A 227 -12.58 21.14 -9.61
CA ASP A 227 -12.03 22.20 -10.43
C ASP A 227 -10.49 22.10 -10.49
N PRO A 228 -9.91 21.74 -11.65
CA PRO A 228 -8.46 21.66 -11.79
C PRO A 228 -7.77 23.03 -11.67
N GLU A 229 -8.49 24.15 -11.77
CA GLU A 229 -7.90 25.48 -11.60
C GLU A 229 -7.48 25.78 -10.16
N GLU A 230 -8.19 25.24 -9.17
CA GLU A 230 -7.91 25.43 -7.73
C GLU A 230 -7.08 24.29 -7.11
N ALA A 231 -6.65 23.33 -7.92
CA ALA A 231 -5.88 22.20 -7.44
C ALA A 231 -4.47 22.64 -7.00
N ASP A 232 -4.08 22.22 -5.80
CA ASP A 232 -2.71 22.35 -5.30
C ASP A 232 -1.83 21.21 -5.83
N TYR A 233 -2.42 20.02 -5.99
CA TYR A 233 -1.77 18.83 -6.54
C TYR A 233 -2.69 18.10 -7.53
N PHE A 234 -2.07 17.34 -8.43
CA PHE A 234 -2.76 16.47 -9.37
C PHE A 234 -2.42 15.02 -9.05
N PHE A 235 -3.41 14.16 -8.81
CA PHE A 235 -3.17 12.74 -8.60
C PHE A 235 -3.39 11.95 -9.89
N LEU A 236 -2.45 11.05 -10.20
CA LEU A 236 -2.52 10.14 -11.33
C LEU A 236 -2.91 8.74 -10.85
N PRO A 237 -4.19 8.33 -11.01
CA PRO A 237 -4.61 6.97 -10.71
C PRO A 237 -3.74 5.94 -11.45
N GLY A 238 -3.14 5.01 -10.71
CA GLY A 238 -2.24 3.98 -11.22
C GLY A 238 -2.83 2.57 -11.12
N CYS A 239 -2.34 1.63 -11.94
CA CYS A 239 -2.77 0.22 -11.92
C CYS A 239 -1.81 -0.74 -11.18
N GLY A 240 -0.85 -0.21 -10.41
CA GLY A 240 0.10 -0.99 -9.62
C GLY A 240 1.41 -1.32 -10.35
N ARG A 241 2.15 -2.32 -9.82
CA ARG A 241 3.44 -2.79 -10.36
C ARG A 241 3.22 -3.45 -11.73
N GLY A 242 4.07 -3.15 -12.72
CA GLY A 242 3.98 -3.72 -14.07
C GLY A 242 2.96 -3.06 -14.99
N CYS A 243 2.38 -1.92 -14.59
CA CYS A 243 1.59 -1.05 -15.47
C CYS A 243 2.54 -0.41 -16.50
N ASN A 244 2.52 -0.83 -17.76
CA ASN A 244 3.39 -0.31 -18.84
C ASN A 244 2.74 0.84 -19.65
N LYS A 245 1.57 1.32 -19.24
CA LYS A 245 0.76 2.30 -19.99
C LYS A 245 0.94 3.75 -19.56
N TRP A 246 2.04 4.07 -18.88
CA TRP A 246 2.32 5.44 -18.43
C TRP A 246 2.47 6.40 -19.60
N ASP A 247 2.99 5.94 -20.74
CA ASP A 247 3.05 6.72 -21.99
C ASP A 247 1.66 7.18 -22.45
N HIS A 248 0.66 6.30 -22.37
CA HIS A 248 -0.71 6.63 -22.79
C HIS A 248 -1.34 7.65 -21.85
N LYS A 249 -1.11 7.52 -20.54
CA LYS A 249 -1.57 8.50 -19.55
C LYS A 249 -0.91 9.84 -19.76
N PHE A 250 0.39 9.87 -20.03
CA PHE A 250 1.10 11.11 -20.28
C PHE A 250 0.57 11.80 -21.54
N LYS A 251 0.48 11.08 -22.66
CA LYS A 251 -0.10 11.59 -23.91
C LYS A 251 -1.48 12.18 -23.66
N TYR A 252 -2.33 11.45 -22.93
CA TYR A 252 -3.66 11.93 -22.54
C TYR A 252 -3.61 13.21 -21.67
N ILE A 253 -2.72 13.30 -20.68
CA ILE A 253 -2.53 14.53 -19.89
C ILE A 253 -2.10 15.68 -20.80
N MET A 254 -1.16 15.47 -21.72
CA MET A 254 -0.68 16.54 -22.60
C MET A 254 -1.75 16.97 -23.61
N GLU A 255 -2.54 16.04 -24.12
CA GLU A 255 -3.61 16.33 -25.08
C GLU A 255 -4.76 17.13 -24.45
N HIS A 256 -5.16 16.79 -23.22
CA HIS A 256 -6.36 17.37 -22.61
C HIS A 256 -6.08 18.34 -21.45
N TYR A 257 -4.91 18.25 -20.83
CA TYR A 257 -4.57 18.92 -19.57
C TYR A 257 -3.16 19.55 -19.58
N ALA A 258 -2.53 19.76 -20.75
CA ALA A 258 -1.18 20.33 -20.86
C ALA A 258 -1.01 21.64 -20.08
N LYS A 259 -2.06 22.48 -20.04
CA LYS A 259 -2.07 23.72 -19.24
C LYS A 259 -1.65 23.45 -17.79
N TYR A 260 -2.17 22.39 -17.17
CA TYR A 260 -1.95 22.08 -15.76
C TYR A 260 -0.59 21.40 -15.55
N TRP A 261 -0.21 20.48 -16.44
CA TRP A 261 1.13 19.88 -16.42
C TRP A 261 2.23 20.94 -16.49
N ASN A 262 2.12 21.87 -17.44
CA ASN A 262 3.14 22.87 -17.71
C ASN A 262 3.30 23.92 -16.59
N ARG A 263 2.36 24.03 -15.62
CA ARG A 263 2.45 25.00 -14.51
C ARG A 263 3.69 24.81 -13.67
N ARG A 264 4.01 23.55 -13.36
CA ARG A 264 5.18 23.15 -12.57
C ARG A 264 5.97 22.04 -13.25
N ASN A 265 5.75 21.85 -14.55
CA ASN A 265 6.34 20.78 -15.35
C ASN A 265 6.10 19.37 -14.75
N GLY A 266 4.95 19.14 -14.11
CA GLY A 266 4.62 17.88 -13.45
C GLY A 266 5.07 17.74 -11.99
N ARG A 267 5.72 18.75 -11.40
CA ARG A 267 6.23 18.65 -10.02
C ARG A 267 5.13 18.50 -8.96
N ASP A 268 3.97 19.07 -9.24
CA ASP A 268 2.72 18.99 -8.48
C ASP A 268 1.87 17.76 -8.83
N HIS A 269 2.39 16.86 -9.67
CA HIS A 269 1.70 15.64 -10.07
C HIS A 269 2.19 14.44 -9.24
N LEU A 270 1.28 13.86 -8.48
CA LEU A 270 1.49 12.76 -7.56
C LEU A 270 1.22 11.43 -8.26
N MET A 271 2.18 10.51 -8.16
CA MET A 271 2.03 9.14 -8.65
C MET A 271 2.43 8.14 -7.58
N THR A 272 1.60 7.12 -7.37
CA THR A 272 1.96 5.98 -6.52
C THR A 272 2.73 4.92 -7.31
N HIS A 273 3.80 4.40 -6.72
CA HIS A 273 4.55 3.30 -7.30
C HIS A 273 4.99 2.32 -6.21
N ALA A 274 4.35 1.16 -6.19
CA ALA A 274 4.54 0.16 -5.14
C ALA A 274 5.61 -0.91 -5.48
N GLY A 275 6.31 -0.76 -6.61
CA GLY A 275 7.38 -1.69 -7.00
C GLY A 275 8.55 -1.72 -6.02
N ASP A 276 9.31 -2.82 -6.04
CA ASP A 276 10.44 -3.02 -5.11
C ASP A 276 11.61 -2.06 -5.33
N TRP A 277 11.66 -1.42 -6.50
CA TRP A 277 12.75 -0.56 -6.94
C TRP A 277 12.34 0.89 -7.19
N GLY A 278 11.12 1.29 -6.83
CA GLY A 278 10.70 2.68 -7.01
C GLY A 278 10.87 3.14 -8.46
N ARG A 279 11.45 4.32 -8.64
CA ARG A 279 11.81 4.88 -9.95
C ARG A 279 12.75 4.02 -10.79
N CYS A 280 13.53 3.14 -10.18
CA CYS A 280 14.49 2.29 -10.90
C CYS A 280 13.84 1.11 -11.63
N GLU A 281 12.54 0.85 -11.45
CA GLU A 281 11.92 -0.32 -12.06
C GLU A 281 11.97 -0.26 -13.60
N LYS A 282 12.51 -1.29 -14.27
CA LYS A 282 12.83 -1.27 -15.71
C LYS A 282 11.61 -1.26 -16.66
N ALA A 283 10.41 -0.94 -16.16
CA ALA A 283 9.16 -0.96 -16.92
C ALA A 283 8.88 0.34 -17.69
N TRP A 284 9.75 1.34 -17.59
CA TRP A 284 9.58 2.64 -18.24
C TRP A 284 10.01 2.60 -19.70
N GLY A 285 9.09 2.92 -20.62
CA GLY A 285 9.41 3.17 -22.03
C GLY A 285 10.23 4.46 -22.18
N PRO A 286 10.99 4.63 -23.28
CA PRO A 286 11.82 5.82 -23.51
C PRO A 286 11.01 7.13 -23.48
N ASP A 287 9.75 7.10 -23.92
CA ASP A 287 8.85 8.25 -23.88
C ASP A 287 8.36 8.59 -22.47
N SER A 288 8.28 7.60 -21.57
CA SER A 288 7.85 7.80 -20.17
C SER A 288 8.94 8.38 -19.28
N VAL A 289 10.22 8.23 -19.64
CA VAL A 289 11.34 8.66 -18.79
C VAL A 289 11.32 10.19 -18.53
N PRO A 290 11.20 11.07 -19.55
CA PRO A 290 11.05 12.50 -19.33
C PRO A 290 9.81 12.85 -18.51
N PHE A 291 8.71 12.11 -18.72
CA PHE A 291 7.46 12.30 -18.00
C PHE A 291 7.61 11.99 -16.52
N ILE A 292 8.10 10.80 -16.16
CA ILE A 292 8.23 10.41 -14.75
C ILE A 292 9.33 11.21 -14.04
N ALA A 293 10.32 11.73 -14.75
CA ALA A 293 11.48 12.40 -14.16
C ALA A 293 11.10 13.56 -13.21
N ASN A 294 10.04 14.31 -13.52
CA ASN A 294 9.66 15.48 -12.71
C ASN A 294 8.41 15.28 -11.84
N LEU A 295 7.71 14.14 -11.96
CA LEU A 295 6.59 13.78 -11.06
C LEU A 295 7.04 13.72 -9.60
N THR A 296 6.14 13.91 -8.66
CA THR A 296 6.36 13.52 -7.25
C THR A 296 5.92 12.06 -7.07
N MET A 297 6.86 11.14 -6.80
CA MET A 297 6.53 9.72 -6.63
C MET A 297 6.39 9.33 -5.16
N LEU A 298 5.24 8.75 -4.83
CA LEU A 298 4.98 8.06 -3.58
C LEU A 298 5.44 6.60 -3.74
N ASN A 299 6.64 6.27 -3.25
CA ASN A 299 7.27 4.98 -3.52
C ASN A 299 7.91 4.36 -2.27
N HIS A 300 8.30 3.09 -2.35
CA HIS A 300 8.85 2.36 -1.21
C HIS A 300 10.39 2.31 -1.18
N TRP A 301 11.06 2.69 -2.28
CA TRP A 301 12.48 2.42 -2.48
C TRP A 301 13.31 3.71 -2.42
N GLY A 302 14.08 3.84 -1.34
CA GLY A 302 14.76 5.08 -0.97
C GLY A 302 16.24 5.17 -1.37
N ILE A 303 16.72 4.42 -2.37
CA ILE A 303 18.16 4.45 -2.70
C ILE A 303 18.57 5.76 -3.41
N THR A 304 19.53 6.46 -2.83
CA THR A 304 19.96 7.80 -3.28
C THR A 304 21.31 7.80 -3.98
N VAL A 305 22.11 6.74 -3.83
CA VAL A 305 23.41 6.59 -4.50
C VAL A 305 23.43 5.33 -5.36
N ASP A 306 24.18 5.37 -6.46
CA ASP A 306 24.28 4.22 -7.35
C ASP A 306 25.23 3.19 -6.76
N ARG A 307 24.68 2.04 -6.39
CA ARG A 307 25.41 0.89 -5.83
C ARG A 307 25.33 -0.31 -6.76
N SER A 308 24.98 -0.13 -8.04
CA SER A 308 24.74 -1.26 -8.94
C SER A 308 25.99 -2.07 -9.26
N GLN A 309 27.16 -1.45 -9.13
CA GLN A 309 28.45 -2.11 -9.28
C GLN A 309 28.90 -2.91 -8.04
N GLU A 310 28.18 -2.81 -6.92
CA GLU A 310 28.52 -3.52 -5.67
C GLU A 310 27.92 -4.93 -5.60
N THR A 311 27.03 -5.27 -6.54
CA THR A 311 26.38 -6.58 -6.61
C THR A 311 26.53 -7.19 -7.99
N GLU A 312 26.29 -8.50 -8.10
CA GLU A 312 26.45 -9.30 -9.31
C GLU A 312 25.37 -8.99 -10.38
N HIS A 313 24.38 -8.18 -10.03
CA HIS A 313 23.32 -7.75 -10.92
C HIS A 313 23.29 -6.23 -10.99
N ASP A 314 22.96 -5.66 -12.16
CA ASP A 314 22.68 -4.22 -12.33
C ASP A 314 21.31 -3.87 -11.70
N LEU A 315 21.25 -4.05 -10.39
CA LEU A 315 20.19 -3.69 -9.45
C LEU A 315 20.73 -2.55 -8.57
N PHE A 316 19.88 -1.75 -7.93
CA PHE A 316 20.34 -0.69 -6.99
C PHE A 316 21.01 0.54 -7.63
N LYS A 317 20.51 0.99 -8.78
CA LYS A 317 20.82 2.33 -9.30
C LYS A 317 20.29 3.42 -8.36
N ALA A 318 20.91 4.59 -8.33
CA ALA A 318 20.31 5.75 -7.68
C ALA A 318 19.00 6.10 -8.39
N CYS A 319 17.90 6.22 -7.65
CA CYS A 319 16.65 6.65 -8.25
C CYS A 319 15.66 7.27 -7.30
N HIS A 320 15.82 7.16 -5.98
CA HIS A 320 15.08 8.03 -5.08
C HIS A 320 15.59 9.45 -5.26
N LEU A 321 14.68 10.40 -5.48
CA LEU A 321 15.02 11.82 -5.63
C LEU A 321 14.62 12.55 -4.34
N PRO A 322 15.55 12.87 -3.43
CA PRO A 322 15.23 13.65 -2.24
C PRO A 322 14.64 15.01 -2.58
N ASP A 323 13.88 15.58 -1.65
CA ASP A 323 13.04 16.78 -1.81
C ASP A 323 11.91 16.62 -2.84
N GLN A 324 11.99 15.63 -3.75
CA GLN A 324 11.00 15.35 -4.77
C GLN A 324 10.06 14.21 -4.39
N ASP A 325 10.61 13.02 -4.23
CA ASP A 325 9.87 11.84 -3.84
C ASP A 325 9.41 11.90 -2.41
N ILE A 326 8.43 11.07 -2.09
CA ILE A 326 8.05 10.78 -0.71
C ILE A 326 8.16 9.28 -0.57
N GLN A 327 9.07 8.84 0.30
CA GLN A 327 9.15 7.43 0.62
C GLN A 327 8.03 7.07 1.60
N VAL A 328 7.09 6.25 1.14
CA VAL A 328 5.91 5.87 1.91
C VAL A 328 6.06 4.44 2.46
N PRO A 329 5.50 4.15 3.64
CA PRO A 329 5.55 2.82 4.22
C PRO A 329 4.81 1.83 3.32
N VAL A 330 5.33 0.61 3.21
CA VAL A 330 4.61 -0.46 2.52
C VAL A 330 3.39 -0.90 3.30
N LEU A 331 2.33 -1.14 2.56
CA LEU A 331 1.13 -1.73 3.10
C LEU A 331 1.34 -3.24 3.32
N CYS A 332 1.49 -3.64 4.57
CA CYS A 332 1.68 -5.04 4.97
C CYS A 332 0.34 -5.77 5.17
N GLY A 333 -0.56 -5.73 4.17
CA GLY A 333 -1.92 -6.29 4.30
C GLY A 333 -1.95 -7.79 4.67
N ASP A 334 -0.99 -8.57 4.19
CA ASP A 334 -0.80 -9.98 4.51
C ASP A 334 -0.41 -10.24 5.98
N LEU A 335 0.15 -9.23 6.66
CA LEU A 335 0.57 -9.30 8.05
C LEU A 335 -0.35 -8.53 8.99
N TYR A 336 -1.38 -7.87 8.46
CA TYR A 336 -2.28 -7.04 9.27
C TYR A 336 -2.92 -7.79 10.45
N PRO A 337 -3.41 -9.04 10.30
CA PRO A 337 -3.92 -9.81 11.44
C PRO A 337 -2.86 -10.07 12.53
N GLN A 338 -1.57 -10.08 12.16
CA GLN A 338 -0.46 -10.26 13.10
C GLN A 338 -0.05 -8.95 13.77
N PHE A 339 -0.54 -7.79 13.34
CA PHE A 339 -0.29 -6.54 14.06
C PHE A 339 -1.02 -6.46 15.39
N GLU A 340 -1.99 -7.34 15.69
CA GLU A 340 -2.51 -7.50 17.05
C GLU A 340 -1.43 -7.96 18.07
N TYR A 341 -0.29 -8.47 17.60
CA TYR A 341 0.88 -8.74 18.45
C TYR A 341 1.64 -7.49 18.90
N ASN A 342 1.34 -6.32 18.33
CA ASN A 342 2.03 -5.11 18.72
C ASN A 342 1.86 -4.80 20.22
N VAL A 343 2.90 -4.26 20.83
CA VAL A 343 2.98 -4.04 22.28
C VAL A 343 2.01 -2.96 22.80
N TRP A 344 1.48 -2.11 21.92
CA TRP A 344 0.54 -1.03 22.25
C TRP A 344 -0.92 -1.34 21.87
N HIS A 345 -1.19 -2.57 21.41
CA HIS A 345 -2.55 -2.98 21.06
C HIS A 345 -3.42 -2.97 22.34
N PRO A 346 -4.71 -2.57 22.29
CA PRO A 346 -5.58 -2.55 23.47
C PRO A 346 -5.59 -3.84 24.29
N LYS A 347 -5.49 -5.00 23.63
CA LYS A 347 -5.40 -6.33 24.27
C LYS A 347 -4.15 -6.51 25.16
N ARG A 348 -3.10 -5.70 24.98
CA ARG A 348 -1.84 -5.78 25.76
C ARG A 348 -1.92 -5.16 27.14
N ARG A 349 -2.93 -4.35 27.44
CA ARG A 349 -3.21 -3.88 28.80
C ARG A 349 -3.41 -5.06 29.78
N THR A 350 -4.03 -6.14 29.31
CA THR A 350 -4.28 -7.35 30.11
C THR A 350 -3.34 -8.51 29.81
N HIS A 351 -2.68 -8.50 28.64
CA HIS A 351 -1.75 -9.56 28.21
C HIS A 351 -0.47 -8.95 27.64
N PRO A 352 0.42 -8.41 28.51
CA PRO A 352 1.64 -7.76 28.07
C PRO A 352 2.55 -8.74 27.30
N VAL A 353 3.29 -8.23 26.32
CA VAL A 353 4.29 -9.00 25.59
C VAL A 353 5.61 -8.93 26.36
N ASN A 354 6.14 -10.10 26.75
CA ASN A 354 7.47 -10.17 27.35
C ASN A 354 8.52 -10.24 26.24
N LYS A 355 9.47 -9.30 26.26
CA LYS A 355 10.60 -9.32 25.33
C LYS A 355 11.68 -10.25 25.87
N THR A 356 11.81 -11.43 25.28
CA THR A 356 12.73 -12.50 25.73
C THR A 356 13.90 -12.70 24.76
N VAL A 357 13.82 -12.14 23.56
CA VAL A 357 14.85 -12.21 22.52
C VAL A 357 15.50 -10.84 22.39
N LEU A 358 16.84 -10.78 22.43
CA LEU A 358 17.56 -9.52 22.25
C LEU A 358 17.36 -9.00 20.82
N ALA A 359 17.64 -9.81 19.80
CA ALA A 359 17.44 -9.39 18.42
C ALA A 359 16.99 -10.54 17.50
N SER A 360 16.12 -10.25 16.54
CA SER A 360 15.65 -11.26 15.58
C SER A 360 15.59 -10.80 14.13
N VAL A 361 15.69 -11.78 13.23
CA VAL A 361 15.28 -11.66 11.84
C VAL A 361 14.84 -13.02 11.31
N ALA A 362 13.68 -13.04 10.66
CA ALA A 362 13.15 -14.24 10.03
C ALA A 362 12.91 -14.04 8.53
N GLY A 363 13.16 -15.06 7.72
CA GLY A 363 12.81 -15.14 6.29
C GLY A 363 14.00 -15.46 5.38
N SER A 364 13.84 -15.18 4.08
CA SER A 364 14.90 -15.35 3.07
C SER A 364 16.25 -14.78 3.50
N ILE A 365 17.32 -15.57 3.33
CA ILE A 365 18.70 -15.20 3.69
C ILE A 365 19.51 -14.86 2.43
N CYS A 366 19.68 -15.81 1.50
CA CYS A 366 20.48 -15.64 0.28
C CYS A 366 19.70 -15.16 -0.95
N GLY A 367 18.37 -15.05 -0.86
CA GLY A 367 17.55 -14.68 -2.01
C GLY A 367 16.07 -14.91 -1.78
N TRP A 368 15.25 -14.31 -2.63
CA TRP A 368 13.79 -14.47 -2.56
C TRP A 368 13.42 -15.94 -2.78
N ASN A 369 12.72 -16.53 -1.80
CA ASN A 369 12.37 -17.96 -1.78
C ASN A 369 13.54 -18.92 -1.99
N SER A 370 14.78 -18.48 -1.76
CA SER A 370 15.94 -19.35 -1.89
C SER A 370 16.05 -20.30 -0.71
N ALA A 371 16.27 -21.58 -1.00
CA ALA A 371 16.63 -22.59 0.00
C ALA A 371 18.11 -22.52 0.40
N GLU A 372 18.92 -21.76 -0.34
CA GLU A 372 20.36 -21.59 -0.12
C GLU A 372 20.70 -21.07 1.28
N GLU A 373 21.84 -21.52 1.79
CA GLU A 373 22.43 -21.05 3.05
C GLU A 373 23.75 -20.35 2.79
N PRO A 374 24.15 -19.42 3.68
CA PRO A 374 25.47 -18.83 3.62
C PRO A 374 26.59 -19.89 3.60
N PRO A 375 27.70 -19.66 2.86
CA PRO A 375 27.97 -18.47 2.05
C PRO A 375 27.08 -18.42 0.79
N CYS A 376 26.35 -17.31 0.63
CA CYS A 376 25.48 -17.13 -0.53
C CYS A 376 26.34 -16.91 -1.78
N LYS A 377 25.90 -17.43 -2.92
CA LYS A 377 26.56 -17.28 -4.23
C LYS A 377 26.69 -15.83 -4.67
N ASN A 378 25.78 -14.98 -4.22
CA ASN A 378 25.70 -13.58 -4.61
C ASN A 378 25.28 -12.69 -3.44
N LYS A 379 25.55 -11.39 -3.57
CA LYS A 379 25.25 -10.35 -2.58
C LYS A 379 24.02 -9.51 -2.92
N TYR A 380 23.39 -9.72 -4.07
CA TYR A 380 22.23 -8.92 -4.49
C TYR A 380 21.09 -8.89 -3.47
N TYR A 381 20.91 -9.94 -2.66
CA TYR A 381 19.91 -9.92 -1.61
C TYR A 381 20.47 -9.27 -0.34
N SER A 382 19.90 -8.13 0.07
CA SER A 382 20.28 -7.38 1.26
C SER A 382 21.73 -6.87 1.27
N PHE A 383 22.39 -6.73 0.12
CA PHE A 383 23.84 -6.47 0.04
C PHE A 383 24.70 -7.49 0.83
N GLY A 384 24.19 -8.71 1.04
CA GLY A 384 24.83 -9.74 1.85
C GLY A 384 24.66 -9.58 3.37
N VAL A 385 23.97 -8.54 3.86
CA VAL A 385 23.77 -8.28 5.30
C VAL A 385 23.13 -9.47 6.01
N ARG A 386 22.08 -10.06 5.44
CA ARG A 386 21.40 -11.21 6.07
C ARG A 386 22.26 -12.44 6.15
N ALA A 387 23.11 -12.66 5.14
CA ALA A 387 24.06 -13.76 5.12
C ALA A 387 25.09 -13.58 6.25
N ALA A 388 25.60 -12.36 6.43
CA ALA A 388 26.50 -12.03 7.52
C ALA A 388 25.85 -12.26 8.89
N LEU A 389 24.65 -11.72 9.13
CA LEU A 389 23.92 -11.92 10.39
C LEU A 389 23.65 -13.40 10.69
N TRP A 390 23.31 -14.19 9.67
CA TRP A 390 23.12 -15.63 9.81
C TRP A 390 24.42 -16.32 10.23
N THR A 391 25.54 -16.02 9.57
CA THR A 391 26.83 -16.63 9.88
C THR A 391 27.36 -16.23 11.26
N THR A 392 27.13 -15.00 11.71
CA THR A 392 27.77 -14.47 12.92
C THR A 392 26.91 -14.54 14.18
N LEU A 393 25.58 -14.49 14.06
CA LEU A 393 24.67 -14.34 15.21
C LEU A 393 23.69 -15.50 15.41
N ARG A 394 23.49 -16.40 14.45
CA ARG A 394 22.45 -17.45 14.53
C ARG A 394 22.57 -18.32 15.78
N ASP A 395 23.79 -18.67 16.18
CA ASP A 395 24.06 -19.56 17.31
C ASP A 395 24.37 -18.80 18.61
N LYS A 396 24.25 -17.46 18.61
CA LYS A 396 24.56 -16.63 19.77
C LYS A 396 23.35 -16.47 20.69
N PRO A 397 23.52 -16.59 22.03
CA PRO A 397 22.41 -16.43 22.98
C PRO A 397 21.72 -15.07 22.85
N GLY A 398 20.38 -15.10 22.80
CA GLY A 398 19.56 -13.90 22.65
C GLY A 398 19.33 -13.45 21.20
N PHE A 399 19.97 -14.08 20.22
CA PHE A 399 19.74 -13.81 18.80
C PHE A 399 18.86 -14.91 18.18
N HIS A 400 17.86 -14.51 17.41
CA HIS A 400 16.99 -15.43 16.68
C HIS A 400 17.04 -15.11 15.19
N ILE A 401 17.97 -15.77 14.49
CA ILE A 401 18.19 -15.62 13.05
C ILE A 401 17.68 -16.88 12.34
N ALA A 402 16.55 -16.78 11.65
CA ALA A 402 15.83 -17.94 11.15
C ALA A 402 15.35 -17.77 9.70
N LYS A 403 15.23 -18.88 8.95
CA LYS A 403 14.61 -18.86 7.63
C LYS A 403 13.08 -18.78 7.69
N ARG A 404 12.50 -19.35 8.75
CA ARG A 404 11.07 -19.45 8.99
C ARG A 404 10.82 -19.39 10.49
N VAL A 405 9.71 -18.78 10.87
CA VAL A 405 9.15 -18.79 12.22
C VAL A 405 7.66 -19.10 12.12
N PRO A 406 7.03 -19.71 13.14
CA PRO A 406 5.63 -20.07 13.09
C PRO A 406 4.72 -18.85 12.88
N VAL A 407 4.94 -17.79 13.66
CA VAL A 407 4.20 -16.52 13.58
C VAL A 407 5.19 -15.37 13.63
N LEU A 408 5.35 -14.67 12.50
CA LEU A 408 6.33 -13.59 12.36
C LEU A 408 6.04 -12.43 13.32
N GLY A 409 4.78 -12.00 13.40
CA GLY A 409 4.39 -10.87 14.25
C GLY A 409 4.66 -11.12 15.72
N GLN A 410 4.36 -12.32 16.22
CA GLN A 410 4.69 -12.71 17.59
C GLN A 410 6.20 -12.72 17.82
N SER A 411 6.97 -13.40 16.95
CA SER A 411 8.43 -13.50 17.09
C SER A 411 9.11 -12.12 17.12
N MET A 412 8.61 -11.17 16.33
CA MET A 412 9.13 -9.80 16.31
C MET A 412 8.69 -9.00 17.54
N ALA A 413 7.43 -9.12 17.98
CA ALA A 413 6.94 -8.43 19.18
C ALA A 413 7.68 -8.85 20.47
N GLU A 414 8.04 -10.13 20.57
CA GLU A 414 8.84 -10.73 21.65
C GLU A 414 10.34 -10.39 21.58
N SER A 415 10.79 -9.69 20.54
CA SER A 415 12.17 -9.23 20.39
C SER A 415 12.34 -7.78 20.82
N GLU A 416 13.47 -7.43 21.45
CA GLU A 416 13.82 -6.04 21.73
C GLU A 416 14.18 -5.29 20.44
N PHE A 417 15.05 -5.90 19.65
CA PHE A 417 15.53 -5.39 18.38
C PHE A 417 15.11 -6.30 17.21
N CYS A 418 14.83 -5.72 16.05
CA CYS A 418 14.51 -6.47 14.84
C CYS A 418 15.37 -5.97 13.70
N PHE A 419 16.18 -6.86 13.11
CA PHE A 419 16.94 -6.47 11.92
C PHE A 419 15.99 -6.21 10.76
N ALA A 420 16.09 -5.02 10.19
CA ALA A 420 15.30 -4.57 9.06
C ALA A 420 16.17 -4.28 7.82
N PRO A 421 17.09 -5.19 7.40
CA PRO A 421 17.86 -4.97 6.19
C PRO A 421 16.94 -5.07 4.97
N THR A 422 17.34 -4.35 3.93
CA THR A 422 16.73 -4.43 2.60
C THR A 422 16.67 -5.86 2.04
N GLY A 423 15.87 -6.08 1.00
CA GLY A 423 15.81 -7.34 0.24
C GLY A 423 16.64 -7.24 -1.03
N ALA A 424 16.14 -7.77 -2.14
CA ALA A 424 16.65 -7.47 -3.48
C ALA A 424 16.26 -6.05 -3.97
N GLY A 425 15.69 -5.24 -3.08
CA GLY A 425 14.94 -4.00 -3.25
C GLY A 425 14.23 -3.75 -1.92
N HIS A 426 13.21 -2.90 -1.87
CA HIS A 426 12.55 -2.57 -0.61
C HIS A 426 12.09 -3.82 0.19
N GLY A 427 12.16 -3.75 1.53
CA GLY A 427 11.69 -4.78 2.44
C GLY A 427 10.48 -4.35 3.27
N LYS A 428 9.61 -5.30 3.64
CA LYS A 428 8.49 -5.04 4.57
C LYS A 428 8.94 -4.88 6.03
N ARG A 429 10.17 -5.27 6.38
CA ARG A 429 10.60 -5.43 7.78
C ARG A 429 10.67 -4.12 8.54
N GLN A 430 11.08 -3.06 7.85
CA GLN A 430 11.11 -1.69 8.35
C GLN A 430 9.78 -1.32 9.00
N VAL A 431 8.68 -1.47 8.25
CA VAL A 431 7.33 -1.15 8.73
C VAL A 431 6.89 -2.15 9.79
N VAL A 432 7.08 -3.45 9.56
CA VAL A 432 6.62 -4.51 10.47
C VAL A 432 7.26 -4.40 11.86
N SER A 433 8.57 -4.15 11.95
CA SER A 433 9.26 -4.00 13.24
C SER A 433 8.74 -2.80 14.01
N VAL A 434 8.62 -1.66 13.34
CA VAL A 434 8.13 -0.42 13.96
C VAL A 434 6.69 -0.61 14.45
N THR A 435 5.80 -1.14 13.61
CA THR A 435 4.39 -1.37 13.98
C THR A 435 4.24 -2.35 15.15
N LEU A 436 5.09 -3.36 15.27
CA LEU A 436 5.01 -4.37 16.34
C LEU A 436 5.64 -3.91 17.67
N GLY A 437 6.29 -2.75 17.71
CA GLY A 437 7.05 -2.29 18.88
C GLY A 437 8.36 -3.03 19.07
N CYS A 438 9.02 -3.40 17.97
CA CYS A 438 10.37 -3.96 17.95
C CYS A 438 11.32 -2.91 17.38
N MET A 439 12.34 -2.48 18.12
CA MET A 439 13.23 -1.41 17.67
C MET A 439 13.96 -1.83 16.39
N PRO A 440 13.78 -1.12 15.27
CA PRO A 440 14.39 -1.52 14.01
C PRO A 440 15.91 -1.34 14.05
N VAL A 441 16.64 -2.37 13.64
CA VAL A 441 18.08 -2.29 13.38
C VAL A 441 18.29 -2.18 11.88
N ILE A 442 18.69 -1.01 11.43
CA ILE A 442 18.81 -0.64 10.02
C ILE A 442 20.26 -0.79 9.60
N ILE A 443 20.48 -1.69 8.64
CA ILE A 443 21.78 -1.96 8.02
C ILE A 443 21.53 -1.97 6.51
N SER A 444 21.52 -0.78 5.92
CA SER A 444 21.19 -0.55 4.51
C SER A 444 21.70 0.83 4.12
N ASP A 445 23.00 0.94 3.85
CA ASP A 445 23.66 2.22 3.59
C ASP A 445 23.05 2.90 2.37
N HIS A 446 22.80 4.22 2.50
CA HIS A 446 22.22 5.08 1.46
C HIS A 446 20.82 4.68 0.96
N VAL A 447 20.08 3.92 1.78
CA VAL A 447 18.68 3.59 1.52
C VAL A 447 17.83 4.31 2.55
N ALA A 448 17.06 5.30 2.09
CA ALA A 448 16.10 5.96 2.94
C ALA A 448 15.05 5.01 3.49
N GLN A 449 14.51 5.36 4.65
CA GLN A 449 13.44 4.68 5.35
C GLN A 449 12.13 5.50 5.24
N PRO A 450 10.96 4.84 5.37
CA PRO A 450 9.67 5.52 5.25
C PRO A 450 9.58 6.84 6.02
N PHE A 451 9.15 7.88 5.29
CA PHE A 451 9.03 9.27 5.73
C PHE A 451 10.29 9.98 6.19
N GLU A 452 11.49 9.45 5.96
CA GLU A 452 12.70 10.30 6.04
C GLU A 452 12.62 11.44 5.00
N PRO A 453 13.10 12.65 5.32
CA PRO A 453 13.80 13.04 6.55
C PRO A 453 12.89 13.44 7.73
N PHE A 454 11.56 13.38 7.58
CA PHE A 454 10.60 13.85 8.59
C PHE A 454 10.48 12.93 9.81
N LEU A 455 10.61 11.62 9.61
CA LEU A 455 10.82 10.67 10.70
C LEU A 455 12.31 10.33 10.77
N ASP A 456 12.99 10.75 11.84
CA ASP A 456 14.36 10.33 12.09
C ASP A 456 14.37 8.90 12.65
N TRP A 457 14.79 7.93 11.85
CA TRP A 457 14.86 6.54 12.29
C TRP A 457 15.98 6.29 13.32
N ASN A 458 16.93 7.20 13.51
CA ASN A 458 17.92 7.13 14.59
C ASN A 458 17.30 7.35 15.96
N ASP A 459 16.18 8.06 16.02
CA ASP A 459 15.56 8.44 17.28
C ASP A 459 14.93 7.24 17.98
N PHE A 460 14.35 6.31 17.21
CA PHE A 460 13.65 5.13 17.74
C PHE A 460 14.28 3.79 17.33
N GLY A 461 15.11 3.78 16.29
CA GLY A 461 15.83 2.61 15.79
C GLY A 461 17.31 2.62 16.14
N VAL A 462 18.06 1.72 15.52
CA VAL A 462 19.52 1.66 15.58
C VAL A 462 20.05 1.57 14.15
N TRP A 463 20.74 2.61 13.69
CA TRP A 463 21.47 2.58 12.43
C TRP A 463 22.88 2.03 12.66
N ILE A 464 23.25 1.03 11.87
CA ILE A 464 24.58 0.41 11.88
C ILE A 464 25.05 0.37 10.42
N ALA A 465 26.23 0.92 10.13
CA ALA A 465 26.79 0.88 8.79
C ALA A 465 27.07 -0.57 8.38
N GLU A 466 27.00 -0.85 7.09
CA GLU A 466 27.34 -2.19 6.59
C GLU A 466 28.78 -2.59 6.93
N ALA A 467 29.70 -1.62 7.03
CA ALA A 467 31.08 -1.83 7.46
C ALA A 467 31.20 -2.28 8.93
N ASP A 468 30.24 -1.93 9.80
CA ASP A 468 30.24 -2.23 11.22
C ASP A 468 29.47 -3.53 11.55
N LEU A 469 29.11 -4.33 10.53
CA LEU A 469 28.51 -5.65 10.68
C LEU A 469 29.20 -6.56 11.71
N PRO A 470 30.55 -6.62 11.79
CA PRO A 470 31.24 -7.42 12.79
C PRO A 470 30.93 -7.03 14.25
N ASP A 471 30.59 -5.76 14.51
CA ASP A 471 30.38 -5.21 15.84
C ASP A 471 28.91 -5.19 16.29
N VAL A 472 27.98 -5.68 15.44
CA VAL A 472 26.52 -5.67 15.70
C VAL A 472 26.15 -6.24 17.07
N GLU A 473 26.77 -7.36 17.49
CA GLU A 473 26.48 -7.93 18.81
C GLU A 473 26.87 -6.97 19.93
N THR A 474 28.11 -6.47 19.90
CA THR A 474 28.62 -5.53 20.89
C THR A 474 27.75 -4.29 20.95
N ILE A 475 27.29 -3.82 19.79
CA ILE A 475 26.41 -2.66 19.70
C ILE A 475 25.07 -2.92 20.38
N LEU A 476 24.35 -3.98 20.02
CA LEU A 476 23.01 -4.22 20.56
C LEU A 476 23.01 -4.57 22.05
N ARG A 477 24.07 -5.24 22.53
CA ARG A 477 24.24 -5.53 23.96
C ARG A 477 24.60 -4.31 24.79
N GLY A 478 25.25 -3.31 24.19
CA GLY A 478 25.69 -2.10 24.89
C GLY A 478 24.58 -1.10 25.22
N PHE A 479 23.38 -1.26 24.67
CA PHE A 479 22.25 -0.38 24.99
C PHE A 479 21.76 -0.57 26.43
N THR A 480 21.72 0.54 27.19
CA THR A 480 21.18 0.54 28.55
C THR A 480 19.65 0.45 28.56
N PRO A 481 19.02 -0.03 29.64
CA PRO A 481 17.56 -0.03 29.77
C PRO A 481 16.92 1.35 29.56
N GLN A 482 17.57 2.42 30.04
CA GLN A 482 17.08 3.80 29.89
C GLN A 482 17.10 4.24 28.43
N GLN A 483 18.18 3.94 27.69
CA GLN A 483 18.25 4.24 26.25
C GLN A 483 17.16 3.50 25.47
N LYS A 484 16.94 2.21 25.79
CA LYS A 484 15.88 1.40 25.18
C LYS A 484 14.48 1.96 25.47
N ALA A 485 14.24 2.42 26.70
CA ALA A 485 12.96 3.02 27.09
C ALA A 485 12.66 4.31 26.31
N VAL A 486 13.63 5.23 26.19
CA VAL A 486 13.48 6.46 25.40
C VAL A 486 13.20 6.14 23.93
N LYS A 487 13.93 5.18 23.35
CA LYS A 487 13.70 4.73 21.97
C LYS A 487 12.30 4.13 21.79
N MET A 488 11.82 3.33 22.75
CA MET A 488 10.49 2.73 22.70
C MET A 488 9.37 3.78 22.75
N GLU A 489 9.55 4.87 23.51
CA GLU A 489 8.61 6.00 23.53
C GLU A 489 8.52 6.67 22.16
N LYS A 490 9.67 7.00 21.54
CA LYS A 490 9.72 7.57 20.19
C LYS A 490 9.19 6.59 19.14
N LEU A 491 9.44 5.29 19.31
CA LEU A 491 8.96 4.23 18.42
C LEU A 491 7.45 4.18 18.35
N HIS A 492 6.75 4.43 19.47
CA HIS A 492 5.29 4.46 19.49
C HIS A 492 4.72 5.52 18.54
N CYS A 493 5.28 6.74 18.56
CA CYS A 493 4.85 7.77 17.62
C CYS A 493 5.17 7.39 16.17
N ALA A 494 6.39 6.91 15.90
CA ALA A 494 6.76 6.44 14.57
C ALA A 494 5.84 5.31 14.05
N ALA A 495 5.42 4.40 14.93
CA ALA A 495 4.48 3.31 14.61
C ALA A 495 3.13 3.81 14.14
N ARG A 496 2.62 4.89 14.73
CA ARG A 496 1.38 5.54 14.28
C ARG A 496 1.55 6.11 12.89
N HIS A 497 2.65 6.82 12.62
CA HIS A 497 2.96 7.36 11.30
C HIS A 497 3.10 6.30 10.21
N VAL A 498 3.74 5.15 10.46
CA VAL A 498 3.96 4.16 9.39
C VAL A 498 2.79 3.17 9.20
N ALA A 499 1.80 3.17 10.08
CA ALA A 499 0.63 2.29 10.00
C ALA A 499 -0.53 2.94 9.22
N TYR A 500 -1.28 2.12 8.49
CA TYR A 500 -2.45 2.55 7.71
C TYR A 500 -3.75 2.32 8.50
N THR A 501 -3.86 2.91 9.69
CA THR A 501 -4.98 2.61 10.62
C THR A 501 -6.30 3.25 10.20
N SER A 502 -6.29 4.32 9.42
CA SER A 502 -7.51 4.82 8.77
C SER A 502 -8.07 3.85 7.70
N VAL A 503 -7.23 2.95 7.20
CA VAL A 503 -7.59 1.98 6.14
C VAL A 503 -8.10 0.69 6.74
N PHE A 504 -7.39 0.16 7.74
CA PHE A 504 -7.65 -1.18 8.27
C PHE A 504 -8.21 -1.20 9.71
N GLY A 505 -8.42 -0.03 10.31
CA GLY A 505 -8.90 0.14 11.69
C GLY A 505 -7.77 0.47 12.68
N GLY A 506 -8.15 0.95 13.86
CA GLY A 506 -7.19 1.30 14.92
C GLY A 506 -6.36 0.11 15.37
N LEU A 507 -5.03 0.26 15.39
CA LEU A 507 -4.08 -0.78 15.86
C LEU A 507 -3.55 -0.52 17.26
N PHE A 508 -3.57 0.75 17.68
CA PHE A 508 -3.01 1.21 18.93
C PHE A 508 -4.13 1.60 19.88
N ASP A 509 -3.83 1.54 21.17
CA ASP A 509 -4.73 2.00 22.20
C ASP A 509 -5.02 3.49 22.08
N GLY A 510 -6.30 3.85 21.97
CA GLY A 510 -6.74 5.23 21.71
C GLY A 510 -6.47 5.73 20.29
N ASP A 511 -6.21 4.84 19.32
CA ASP A 511 -5.90 5.24 17.96
C ASP A 511 -7.11 5.82 17.22
N THR A 512 -7.00 7.09 16.84
CA THR A 512 -7.99 7.83 16.06
C THR A 512 -7.68 7.85 14.56
N GLY A 513 -6.52 7.35 14.14
CA GLY A 513 -6.00 7.51 12.79
C GLY A 513 -5.46 8.92 12.48
N GLU A 514 -5.39 9.82 13.48
CA GLU A 514 -4.93 11.21 13.29
C GLU A 514 -3.51 11.30 12.70
N PHE A 515 -2.63 10.38 13.10
CA PHE A 515 -1.22 10.39 12.72
C PHE A 515 -0.87 9.28 11.74
N ASP A 516 -1.85 8.62 11.12
CA ASP A 516 -1.57 7.45 10.29
C ASP A 516 -0.76 7.78 9.01
N ALA A 517 -0.38 6.76 8.24
CA ALA A 517 0.43 6.92 7.04
C ALA A 517 -0.22 7.84 5.99
N ILE A 518 -1.54 7.82 5.84
CA ILE A 518 -2.24 8.71 4.89
C ILE A 518 -2.20 10.14 5.42
N ALA A 519 -2.52 10.35 6.69
CA ALA A 519 -2.43 11.66 7.32
C ALA A 519 -1.01 12.24 7.22
N THR A 520 0.01 11.41 7.36
CA THR A 520 1.42 11.80 7.23
C THR A 520 1.74 12.31 5.84
N ILE A 521 1.34 11.58 4.78
CA ILE A 521 1.50 12.03 3.39
C ILE A 521 0.81 13.38 3.17
N VAL A 522 -0.43 13.55 3.67
CA VAL A 522 -1.19 14.79 3.52
C VAL A 522 -0.52 15.97 4.22
N ASN A 523 0.03 15.76 5.42
CA ASN A 523 0.73 16.82 6.15
C ASN A 523 2.06 17.20 5.50
N ILE A 524 2.81 16.24 4.92
CA ILE A 524 4.02 16.53 4.12
C ILE A 524 3.66 17.42 2.93
N LEU A 525 2.63 17.04 2.17
CA LEU A 525 2.17 17.80 1.01
C LEU A 525 1.74 19.22 1.42
N ARG A 526 1.01 19.35 2.53
CA ARG A 526 0.61 20.66 3.07
C ARG A 526 1.81 21.52 3.47
N ALA A 527 2.81 20.95 4.15
CA ALA A 527 4.02 21.68 4.54
C ALA A 527 4.80 22.17 3.31
N ARG A 528 4.97 21.32 2.30
CA ARG A 528 5.59 21.70 1.01
C ARG A 528 4.84 22.85 0.31
N LEU A 529 3.51 22.86 0.36
CA LEU A 529 2.70 23.96 -0.20
C LEU A 529 2.88 25.28 0.54
N ARG A 530 2.94 25.23 1.88
CA ARG A 530 3.12 26.42 2.73
C ARG A 530 4.52 27.02 2.60
N HIS A 531 5.52 26.17 2.34
CA HIS A 531 6.93 26.53 2.32
C HIS A 531 7.61 26.12 1.00
N PRO A 532 7.18 26.71 -0.15
CA PRO A 532 7.72 26.34 -1.45
C PRO A 532 9.22 26.66 -1.55
N GLY A 533 10.01 25.71 -2.04
CA GLY A 533 11.46 25.85 -2.21
C GLY A 533 12.29 25.58 -0.95
N VAL A 534 11.65 25.31 0.19
CA VAL A 534 12.34 24.80 1.38
C VAL A 534 12.64 23.31 1.18
N PRO A 535 13.90 22.85 1.34
CA PRO A 535 14.24 21.43 1.32
C PRO A 535 13.50 20.65 2.41
N ASP A 536 13.19 19.39 2.17
CA ASP A 536 12.36 18.58 3.07
C ASP A 536 12.95 18.47 4.47
N HIS A 537 14.28 18.32 4.58
CA HIS A 537 14.98 18.22 5.86
C HIS A 537 14.94 19.51 6.70
N GLU A 538 14.55 20.64 6.10
CA GLU A 538 14.39 21.93 6.77
C GLU A 538 12.91 22.25 7.09
N LEU A 539 11.94 21.51 6.50
CA LEU A 539 10.52 21.84 6.61
C LEU A 539 10.03 21.86 8.07
N MET A 540 10.44 20.90 8.90
CA MET A 540 10.05 20.86 10.32
C MET A 540 10.64 22.02 11.13
N LYS A 541 11.69 22.71 10.65
CA LYS A 541 12.25 23.88 11.34
C LYS A 541 11.46 25.16 11.04
N VAL A 542 10.75 25.20 9.91
CA VAL A 542 10.02 26.38 9.44
C VAL A 542 8.49 26.24 9.55
N ASP A 543 7.96 25.01 9.66
CA ASP A 543 6.54 24.71 9.88
C ASP A 543 6.35 24.01 11.23
N GLN A 544 6.03 24.79 12.28
CA GLN A 544 5.84 24.27 13.63
C GLN A 544 4.62 23.34 13.74
N ASP A 545 3.54 23.61 13.01
CA ASP A 545 2.35 22.73 12.99
C ASP A 545 2.74 21.34 12.46
N PHE A 546 3.58 21.31 11.42
CA PHE A 546 4.07 20.07 10.85
C PHE A 546 5.03 19.35 11.79
N ALA A 547 5.94 20.08 12.44
CA ALA A 547 6.84 19.51 13.44
C ALA A 547 6.06 18.89 14.63
N ASP A 548 5.03 19.58 15.13
CA ASP A 548 4.18 19.09 16.20
C ASP A 548 3.37 17.85 15.77
N PHE A 549 2.89 17.83 14.52
CA PHE A 549 2.23 16.68 13.93
C PHE A 549 3.17 15.45 13.86
N MET A 550 4.39 15.63 13.35
CA MET A 550 5.40 14.55 13.25
C MET A 550 5.87 14.06 14.63
N ALA A 551 5.70 14.87 15.67
CA ALA A 551 5.96 14.51 17.07
C ALA A 551 4.74 13.88 17.77
N CYS A 552 3.67 13.53 17.03
CA CYS A 552 2.42 13.00 17.55
C CYS A 552 1.75 13.85 18.63
N LYS A 553 1.95 15.18 18.62
CA LYS A 553 1.28 16.07 19.57
C LYS A 553 -0.18 16.24 19.15
N PRO A 554 -1.16 15.91 20.01
CA PRO A 554 -2.57 16.11 19.70
C PRO A 554 -2.82 17.58 19.37
N ARG A 555 -3.69 17.84 18.40
CA ARG A 555 -4.09 19.22 18.12
C ARG A 555 -4.84 19.79 19.31
N SER A 556 -4.39 20.95 19.80
CA SER A 556 -5.25 21.80 20.62
C SER A 556 -6.38 22.32 19.74
N LEU A 557 -7.62 21.97 20.06
CA LEU A 557 -8.81 22.49 19.36
C LEU A 557 -9.06 23.97 19.65
N ASP A 558 -8.39 24.50 20.68
CA ASP A 558 -8.44 25.90 21.11
C ASP A 558 -7.05 26.55 21.03
N SER A 559 -7.01 27.80 20.60
CA SER A 559 -5.89 28.76 20.62
C SER A 559 -4.96 28.83 19.39
N SER A 560 -5.11 29.97 18.73
CA SER A 560 -3.99 30.85 18.42
C SER A 560 -3.09 31.08 19.66
N GLY A 561 -1.83 30.65 19.61
CA GLY A 561 -0.72 31.31 20.31
C GLY A 561 -0.07 30.61 21.53
N SER A 562 1.27 30.66 21.49
CA SER A 562 2.26 30.59 22.59
C SER A 562 2.65 29.22 23.16
N ALA A 563 3.87 28.81 22.80
CA ALA A 563 4.63 27.70 23.38
C ALA A 563 5.35 28.11 24.68
N SER A 564 5.45 27.18 25.63
CA SER A 564 6.55 27.13 26.60
C SER A 564 6.91 25.67 26.87
N GLY A 565 8.17 25.31 26.62
CA GLY A 565 8.63 23.93 26.67
C GLY A 565 9.23 23.49 28.01
N THR A 566 9.62 22.22 28.03
CA THR A 566 10.73 21.69 28.82
C THR A 566 11.46 20.65 27.95
N THR A 567 12.71 20.92 27.61
CA THR A 567 13.58 20.03 26.84
C THR A 567 14.39 19.15 27.79
N ALA A 568 14.28 17.83 27.62
CA ALA A 568 15.27 16.89 28.15
C ALA A 568 16.65 17.18 27.52
N PRO A 569 17.75 16.94 28.24
CA PRO A 569 19.09 17.20 27.72
C PRO A 569 19.35 16.33 26.47
N PRO A 570 19.95 16.90 25.41
CA PRO A 570 20.28 16.12 24.22
C PRO A 570 21.33 15.07 24.58
N ALA A 571 21.11 13.84 24.11
CA ALA A 571 22.17 12.85 24.07
C ALA A 571 23.35 13.41 23.25
N PRO A 572 24.61 13.09 23.60
CA PRO A 572 25.75 13.53 22.80
C PRO A 572 25.56 13.06 21.35
N PRO A 573 25.83 13.93 20.35
CA PRO A 573 25.67 13.58 18.96
C PRO A 573 26.53 12.35 18.65
N LEU A 574 25.90 11.33 18.07
CA LEU A 574 26.60 10.19 17.50
C LEU A 574 27.56 10.71 16.42
N PRO A 575 28.73 10.08 16.21
CA PRO A 575 29.59 10.42 15.09
C PRO A 575 28.77 10.33 13.80
N ASN A 576 28.82 11.36 12.96
CA ASN A 576 28.27 11.25 11.62
C ASN A 576 28.92 10.04 10.96
N ALA A 577 28.08 9.21 10.36
CA ALA A 577 28.51 8.03 9.67
C ALA A 577 29.59 8.44 8.65
N ALA A 578 30.81 7.93 8.82
CA ALA A 578 31.76 7.89 7.72
C ALA A 578 31.27 6.81 6.75
N VAL A 579 30.06 6.98 6.20
CA VAL A 579 29.53 6.09 5.16
C VAL A 579 30.52 6.21 4.02
N ASN A 580 31.17 5.09 3.73
CA ASN A 580 32.24 4.86 2.75
C ASN A 580 32.84 6.13 2.13
N ALA A 581 34.14 6.37 2.32
CA ALA A 581 34.85 7.53 1.74
C ALA A 581 34.54 7.79 0.24
N ARG A 582 34.15 6.75 -0.50
CA ARG A 582 33.65 6.82 -1.88
C ARG A 582 32.43 7.74 -2.10
N TYR A 583 31.52 7.89 -1.13
CA TYR A 583 30.25 8.59 -1.29
C TYR A 583 30.09 9.81 -0.37
N LYS A 584 31.18 10.31 0.21
CA LYS A 584 31.16 11.52 1.04
C LYS A 584 30.76 12.76 0.23
N GLY A 585 29.87 13.58 0.79
CA GLY A 585 29.27 14.75 0.13
C GLY A 585 28.20 14.41 -0.89
N SER A 586 27.68 13.17 -0.87
CA SER A 586 26.61 12.72 -1.75
C SER A 586 25.29 13.49 -1.55
N VAL A 587 24.34 13.25 -2.45
CA VAL A 587 22.95 13.72 -2.29
C VAL A 587 22.34 13.19 -0.99
N ASP A 588 22.71 11.98 -0.56
CA ASP A 588 22.26 11.37 0.69
C ASP A 588 22.69 12.20 1.91
N ASP A 589 23.98 12.57 1.98
CA ASP A 589 24.54 13.36 3.10
C ASP A 589 23.85 14.72 3.26
N LYS A 590 23.43 15.32 2.15
CA LYS A 590 22.73 16.61 2.15
C LYS A 590 21.25 16.48 2.50
N ALA A 591 20.60 15.43 2.00
CA ALA A 591 19.18 15.20 2.18
C ALA A 591 18.82 14.64 3.56
N PHE A 592 19.73 13.87 4.16
CA PHE A 592 19.52 13.20 5.44
C PHE A 592 20.65 13.50 6.44
N PRO A 593 20.88 14.78 6.78
CA PRO A 593 22.01 15.19 7.63
C PRO A 593 21.93 14.64 9.06
N HIS A 594 20.77 14.12 9.46
CA HIS A 594 20.52 13.51 10.76
C HIS A 594 20.90 12.03 10.84
N ARG A 595 21.22 11.38 9.71
CA ARG A 595 21.64 9.97 9.73
C ARG A 595 23.00 9.80 10.40
N THR A 596 22.97 9.40 11.66
CA THR A 596 24.16 9.08 12.44
C THR A 596 24.26 7.58 12.68
N VAL A 597 25.34 6.95 12.22
CA VAL A 597 25.57 5.52 12.46
C VAL A 597 26.13 5.31 13.86
N THR A 598 25.66 4.25 14.51
CA THR A 598 26.21 3.79 15.78
C THR A 598 27.57 3.13 15.51
N THR A 599 28.67 3.82 15.81
CA THR A 599 29.99 3.19 15.77
C THR A 599 30.22 2.36 17.03
N ALA A 600 30.91 1.23 16.91
CA ALA A 600 31.31 0.40 18.06
C ALA A 600 32.16 1.20 19.09
N ALA A 601 32.90 2.19 18.61
CA ALA A 601 33.66 3.13 19.44
C ALA A 601 32.75 4.00 20.33
N TRP A 602 31.59 4.43 19.83
CA TRP A 602 30.62 5.19 20.64
C TRP A 602 30.11 4.38 21.81
N ILE A 603 29.73 3.11 21.59
CA ILE A 603 29.25 2.25 22.68
C ILE A 603 30.37 1.96 23.66
N LYS A 604 31.59 1.64 23.19
CA LYS A 604 32.74 1.44 24.09
C LYS A 604 33.06 2.70 24.91
N ALA A 605 32.90 3.89 24.34
CA ALA A 605 33.12 5.15 25.04
C ALA A 605 32.01 5.49 26.06
N VAL A 606 30.74 5.19 25.74
CA VAL A 606 29.58 5.47 26.60
C VAL A 606 29.39 4.40 27.69
N SER A 607 29.84 3.16 27.45
CA SER A 607 29.74 2.06 28.43
C SER A 607 30.73 2.16 29.59
N GLY A 608 31.67 3.12 29.55
CA GLY A 608 32.69 3.31 30.57
C GLY A 608 33.77 2.23 30.54
N GLY A 609 35.04 2.65 30.57
CA GLY A 609 36.18 1.75 30.69
C GLY A 609 36.08 0.88 31.94
N ALA A 610 35.72 -0.37 31.74
CA ALA A 610 36.00 -1.45 32.67
C ALA A 610 36.82 -2.48 31.91
N ASP A 611 38.12 -2.21 31.80
CA ASP A 611 39.11 -3.26 31.55
C ASP A 611 39.02 -4.25 32.71
N MET A 612 38.28 -5.34 32.52
CA MET A 612 38.50 -6.57 33.29
C MET A 612 39.42 -7.47 32.48
N ALA A 613 40.72 -7.25 32.65
CA ALA A 613 41.71 -8.28 32.40
C ALA A 613 41.56 -9.39 33.46
N VAL A 614 41.00 -10.55 33.07
CA VAL A 614 41.14 -11.83 33.79
C VAL A 614 41.03 -12.95 32.75
N SER A 615 42.16 -13.42 32.21
CA SER A 615 42.87 -14.66 32.61
C SER A 615 42.10 -15.94 32.28
N GLU A 616 42.62 -16.66 31.29
CA GLU A 616 42.33 -18.07 30.99
C GLU A 616 42.40 -18.95 32.24
N GLN A 617 41.42 -19.83 32.43
CA GLN A 617 41.62 -21.15 33.04
C GLN A 617 40.49 -22.11 32.65
N ALA A 618 40.88 -23.33 32.30
CA ALA A 618 40.07 -24.37 31.68
C ALA A 618 39.52 -25.40 32.71
N GLN A 619 38.24 -25.79 32.51
CA GLN A 619 37.60 -27.11 32.75
C GLN A 619 37.48 -27.68 34.20
N PRO A 620 36.61 -28.70 34.49
CA PRO A 620 35.83 -29.60 33.61
C PRO A 620 34.33 -29.83 33.99
N ALA A 621 33.69 -30.72 33.22
CA ALA A 621 32.28 -31.13 33.22
C ALA A 621 31.80 -32.00 34.40
N SER A 622 30.49 -32.01 34.67
CA SER A 622 29.78 -33.13 35.31
C SER A 622 28.30 -33.23 34.87
N ALA A 623 27.83 -34.46 34.71
CA ALA A 623 26.54 -34.86 34.15
C ALA A 623 25.49 -35.28 35.22
N ALA A 624 24.24 -35.40 34.75
CA ALA A 624 23.07 -36.13 35.30
C ALA A 624 22.32 -35.44 36.47
N ALA A 625 20.99 -35.55 36.68
CA ALA A 625 19.94 -36.45 36.20
C ALA A 625 18.52 -35.87 36.49
N GLY A 626 17.47 -36.41 35.83
CA GLY A 626 16.22 -36.79 36.52
C GLY A 626 15.02 -35.83 36.59
N ARG A 627 14.04 -36.05 35.69
CA ARG A 627 12.59 -35.68 35.72
C ARG A 627 11.85 -36.22 36.98
N PRO A 628 10.62 -35.79 37.39
CA PRO A 628 9.40 -35.69 36.53
C PRO A 628 8.37 -34.57 36.84
N GLY A 629 7.45 -34.34 35.90
CA GLY A 629 6.30 -33.45 36.06
C GLY A 629 5.14 -34.05 36.86
N PRO A 630 4.02 -33.31 36.99
CA PRO A 630 2.78 -33.83 36.42
C PRO A 630 2.03 -32.77 35.60
N LEU A 631 1.67 -33.15 34.38
CA LEU A 631 0.62 -32.53 33.57
C LEU A 631 -0.64 -33.38 33.73
N CYS A 632 -1.72 -32.78 34.22
CA CYS A 632 -3.09 -33.28 34.07
C CYS A 632 -3.97 -32.17 33.45
N THR A 633 -4.13 -32.28 32.13
CA THR A 633 -5.36 -32.21 31.32
C THR A 633 -6.64 -31.55 31.88
N PHE A 634 -7.25 -30.69 31.05
CA PHE A 634 -8.66 -30.86 30.62
C PHE A 634 -8.90 -30.38 29.17
N ASN A 635 -9.70 -31.18 28.46
CA ASN A 635 -10.19 -31.13 27.06
C ASN A 635 -10.89 -29.81 26.67
N GLY A 636 -11.06 -29.42 25.40
CA GLY A 636 -10.87 -30.13 24.13
C GLY A 636 -12.19 -30.23 23.35
N HIS A 637 -12.32 -29.51 22.23
CA HIS A 637 -13.18 -29.87 21.09
C HIS A 637 -12.74 -29.11 19.80
N TRP A 638 -12.06 -29.86 18.91
CA TRP A 638 -11.92 -29.76 17.43
C TRP A 638 -11.29 -28.50 16.79
N VAL A 639 -10.37 -28.55 15.82
CA VAL A 639 -10.18 -29.48 14.67
C VAL A 639 -8.68 -29.67 14.33
N ALA A 640 -8.31 -30.89 13.95
CA ALA A 640 -6.98 -31.29 13.46
C ALA A 640 -6.76 -30.98 11.98
N TYR A 641 -5.51 -30.64 11.59
CA TYR A 641 -4.97 -30.95 10.27
C TYR A 641 -3.59 -31.57 10.41
N ALA A 642 -3.43 -32.73 9.79
CA ALA A 642 -2.29 -33.62 9.88
C ALA A 642 -1.03 -33.08 9.19
N SER A 643 0.10 -33.36 9.82
CA SER A 643 1.46 -33.26 9.31
C SER A 643 1.70 -34.24 8.15
N PHE A 644 2.32 -33.77 7.07
CA PHE A 644 2.97 -34.63 6.07
C PHE A 644 4.48 -34.49 6.20
N GLU A 645 5.09 -35.40 6.97
CA GLU A 645 6.46 -35.85 6.77
C GLU A 645 6.38 -37.33 6.40
N THR A 646 6.82 -37.65 5.19
CA THR A 646 7.43 -38.90 4.68
C THR A 646 7.04 -39.07 3.22
N LEU A 647 8.04 -39.11 2.34
CA LEU A 647 8.31 -40.18 1.38
C LEU A 647 9.42 -39.69 0.44
N GLY A 648 10.50 -40.47 0.39
CA GLY A 648 11.62 -40.26 -0.53
C GLY A 648 11.24 -40.53 -1.99
N GLU A 649 12.05 -40.00 -2.89
CA GLU A 649 12.08 -40.30 -4.32
C GLU A 649 12.36 -41.81 -4.60
N PRO A 650 12.20 -42.33 -5.86
CA PRO A 650 11.98 -41.65 -7.13
C PRO A 650 10.82 -42.22 -7.99
N SER A 651 10.07 -41.36 -8.70
CA SER A 651 9.19 -41.82 -9.79
C SER A 651 9.26 -40.88 -11.00
N ALA A 652 10.40 -40.94 -11.68
CA ALA A 652 10.62 -40.29 -12.98
C ALA A 652 9.79 -40.88 -14.14
N GLU A 653 8.90 -41.84 -13.89
CA GLU A 653 8.13 -42.54 -14.95
C GLU A 653 6.64 -42.17 -15.02
N LEU A 654 6.08 -41.41 -14.07
CA LEU A 654 4.71 -40.87 -14.20
C LEU A 654 4.64 -39.57 -15.04
N GLY A 655 5.79 -38.99 -15.41
CA GLY A 655 5.87 -37.71 -16.13
C GLY A 655 5.62 -37.77 -17.65
N ASN A 656 5.57 -38.97 -18.26
CA ASN A 656 5.55 -39.10 -19.72
C ASN A 656 4.23 -39.57 -20.33
N ALA A 657 3.22 -39.94 -19.53
CA ALA A 657 1.91 -40.37 -20.05
C ALA A 657 0.84 -39.26 -20.16
N GLN A 658 1.13 -38.03 -19.71
CA GLN A 658 0.16 -36.91 -19.74
C GLN A 658 0.43 -35.81 -20.79
N ARG A 659 1.40 -35.98 -21.70
CA ARG A 659 1.68 -34.97 -22.75
C ARG A 659 0.79 -35.06 -24.01
N GLY A 660 -0.25 -35.90 -24.01
CA GLY A 660 -1.08 -36.16 -25.20
C GLY A 660 -2.42 -35.43 -25.29
N GLN A 661 -2.85 -34.67 -24.27
CA GLN A 661 -4.14 -33.97 -24.31
C GLN A 661 -3.99 -32.54 -23.80
N GLY A 662 -4.38 -31.57 -24.63
CA GLY A 662 -4.11 -30.15 -24.46
C GLY A 662 -4.73 -29.52 -23.21
N GLN A 663 -4.04 -29.64 -22.09
CA GLN A 663 -4.28 -28.85 -20.89
C GLN A 663 -3.16 -27.82 -20.72
N CYS A 664 -3.52 -26.54 -20.91
CA CYS A 664 -2.70 -25.40 -20.53
C CYS A 664 -2.65 -25.30 -19.00
N MET A 665 -1.46 -25.28 -18.39
CA MET A 665 -1.20 -24.86 -17.02
C MET A 665 0.31 -24.51 -16.87
N PRO A 666 0.75 -23.74 -15.86
CA PRO A 666 0.48 -22.31 -15.64
C PRO A 666 1.78 -21.53 -15.32
N LYS A 667 1.77 -20.19 -15.33
CA LYS A 667 2.73 -19.39 -14.55
C LYS A 667 2.02 -18.20 -13.90
N ASN A 668 2.09 -18.19 -12.56
CA ASN A 668 1.63 -17.18 -11.59
C ASN A 668 0.19 -17.25 -11.08
N ALA A 669 -0.29 -18.45 -10.79
CA ALA A 669 -1.06 -18.68 -9.56
C ALA A 669 -0.11 -19.38 -8.58
N ASN A 670 0.12 -18.85 -7.37
CA ASN A 670 0.73 -19.58 -6.24
C ASN A 670 0.56 -18.73 -4.96
N ARG A 671 -0.13 -19.17 -3.92
CA ARG A 671 -0.12 -20.54 -3.37
C ARG A 671 -1.50 -21.23 -3.36
N PRO A 672 -1.57 -22.52 -3.71
CA PRO A 672 -2.66 -23.40 -3.33
C PRO A 672 -2.40 -23.99 -1.94
N GLY A 673 -3.43 -24.05 -1.11
CA GLY A 673 -3.41 -24.67 0.20
C GLY A 673 -4.73 -24.42 0.93
N ASN A 674 -5.72 -25.26 0.63
CA ASN A 674 -7.00 -25.42 1.34
C ASN A 674 -7.73 -24.14 1.77
N PHE A 675 -8.44 -23.51 0.83
CA PHE A 675 -9.64 -22.74 1.16
C PHE A 675 -10.88 -23.58 0.77
N PRO A 676 -11.87 -23.75 1.65
CA PRO A 676 -13.11 -24.40 1.26
C PRO A 676 -13.82 -23.55 0.19
N PRO A 677 -14.46 -24.18 -0.82
CA PRO A 677 -15.25 -23.46 -1.81
C PRO A 677 -16.39 -22.74 -1.07
N GLY A 678 -16.30 -21.41 -0.97
CA GLY A 678 -17.27 -20.57 -0.25
C GLY A 678 -16.67 -19.51 0.68
N GLY A 679 -15.35 -19.50 0.92
CA GLY A 679 -14.69 -18.46 1.71
C GLY A 679 -14.41 -17.20 0.91
N SER A 680 -15.34 -16.24 0.93
CA SER A 680 -15.06 -14.84 0.59
C SER A 680 -13.98 -14.30 1.55
N ILE A 681 -12.84 -13.86 1.04
CA ILE A 681 -12.02 -12.89 1.78
C ILE A 681 -12.82 -11.58 1.73
N THR A 682 -13.72 -11.44 2.69
CA THR A 682 -14.18 -10.13 3.11
C THR A 682 -12.96 -9.45 3.73
N CYS A 683 -12.28 -8.61 2.96
CA CYS A 683 -11.70 -7.41 3.55
C CYS A 683 -12.81 -6.76 4.40
N PRO A 684 -12.51 -6.25 5.61
CA PRO A 684 -13.52 -5.66 6.47
C PRO A 684 -14.35 -4.65 5.65
N PRO A 685 -15.68 -4.61 5.84
CA PRO A 685 -16.55 -3.80 5.02
C PRO A 685 -16.19 -2.33 5.25
N ILE A 686 -15.45 -1.73 4.31
CA ILE A 686 -15.36 -0.29 4.20
C ILE A 686 -16.68 0.14 3.56
N GLY A 687 -17.74 0.10 4.37
CA GLY A 687 -19.05 0.57 3.97
C GLY A 687 -19.02 2.07 3.67
N PRO A 688 -20.11 2.61 3.11
CA PRO A 688 -20.21 4.04 2.83
C PRO A 688 -20.02 4.87 4.12
N ILE A 689 -19.23 5.93 4.00
CA ILE A 689 -18.93 6.93 5.05
C ILE A 689 -20.20 7.56 5.66
N THR A 690 -21.37 7.40 5.02
CA THR A 690 -22.64 7.92 5.54
C THR A 690 -23.14 7.23 6.82
N LYS A 691 -22.58 6.09 7.27
CA LYS A 691 -22.95 5.50 8.57
C LYS A 691 -22.02 5.80 9.74
N CYS A 692 -20.82 6.36 9.51
CA CYS A 692 -19.94 6.80 10.59
C CYS A 692 -20.15 8.26 11.03
N ALA A 693 -20.99 9.03 10.33
CA ALA A 693 -21.26 10.44 10.64
C ALA A 693 -22.33 10.68 11.72
N VAL A 694 -22.77 9.65 12.47
CA VAL A 694 -23.81 9.80 13.53
C VAL A 694 -23.33 9.35 14.92
N LEU A 695 -22.06 8.96 15.08
CA LEU A 695 -21.48 8.60 16.40
C LEU A 695 -20.07 9.17 16.62
N VAL A 696 -19.85 10.40 16.13
CA VAL A 696 -18.89 11.38 16.66
C VAL A 696 -19.70 12.61 17.00
#